data_AF-A0A959V1Q2-F1
#
_entry.id   AF-A0A959V1Q2-F1
#
_cell.length_a   1.000
_cell.length_b   1.000
_cell.length_c   1.000
_cell.angle_alpha   90.00
_cell.angle_beta   90.00
_cell.angle_gamma   90.00
#
_symmetry.space_group_name_H-M   'P 1'
#
loop_
_entity.id
_entity.type
_entity.pdbx_description
1 polymer ?
#
loop_
_entity_poly.entity_id
_entity_poly.type
_entity_poly.pdbx_seq_one_letter_code
_entity_poly.pdbx_strand_id
1 'polypeptide(L)'
;MSAKLSHPLQHISIRVPWHDNGWNGTVCQHPKHNSACLKLKNIAESKDEEAEAQVAGQSFKDLQEPQLPPCLKERGGFMAPFAVTRSHQHPYAESGNASHAHFRPTLMRYPAYSAAALPFLWMMKPVVFGYDQRTKQPNAVPYTEVYPLEGVGEDLEPGKEELGFESIWFQARDNHVPLLECFWDHVRPEHSLVFFYAKQVPLVEDTGRRVLVGVGRVKKIGDLQEYTYEDKPKDGLRSMLWERMVTHSIRPGFEDGFLMPYHEALARCDEGREFDPAEVVAFAPEDRFKEFSYATEHVSHDAAISALLAMRDALHRANDLFSVDITTQEAWIDRELGRLWKKRGAFPGLGAVLAACGVGMGHFIAQAVNDKVGEKGDPWKGWDDVLADPKAALPKELARHVDRTIVKSWQTMHKDRREFLELLSRVDLSLDQAIFLVEPSQWADHGLTCSPKDILKNPYLIYEATRLEEFPIALGKVDQAVFPNGYILKHFPLPERSRVDTPVDARRLRALVIQRLEAAASEGHTLQTRAELIGGLRDRGDGEQKLATLVTEDVLRVAEQENYPGEVRVVQTAAGDPAYQLERLAQVGELIRQTVRKRAKGRRHDVEADWRGMLDDVLGKLPKGDDLATEERARKEKTAVLAELAASRISVLIGPAGTGKTTLLSVLCKHPDVSAGGILLLAPTGKARVRMESVIGGAGVENMEAMTIAQFLSRTGRYEGYLGRYRLLGEDDKCDYRTVIVDECSMLTEEMMASLFEAMKGVHRLILVGDHRQLPPIGAGRPFLDTIQELKPDDLEQHFPRVGTGFAELTITRRQGGTKRDDLLLAQWFGGAEVPPGEDVVFDILSGKRASDTVRFVPWETVDELEKLL
;
A
#
# COMPACT_ATOMS: atom_id res chain seq x y z
N MET A 1 27.79 -17.11 36.15
CA MET A 1 27.49 -16.62 34.79
C MET A 1 26.15 -17.21 34.40
N SER A 2 25.09 -16.40 34.31
CA SER A 2 23.83 -16.85 33.69
C SER A 2 24.16 -17.20 32.23
N ALA A 3 23.67 -18.33 31.74
CA ALA A 3 23.85 -18.70 30.34
C ALA A 3 23.10 -17.66 29.49
N LYS A 4 23.80 -16.98 28.58
CA LYS A 4 23.18 -15.99 27.69
C LYS A 4 22.04 -16.68 26.93
N LEU A 5 20.83 -16.12 27.02
CA LEU A 5 19.64 -16.66 26.34
C LEU A 5 19.93 -16.83 24.83
N SER A 6 19.47 -17.93 24.25
CA SER A 6 19.57 -18.17 22.80
C SER A 6 18.53 -17.31 22.09
N HIS A 7 18.98 -16.32 21.30
CA HIS A 7 18.11 -15.47 20.50
C HIS A 7 17.72 -16.18 19.19
N PRO A 8 16.43 -16.17 18.79
CA PRO A 8 16.01 -16.69 17.50
C PRO A 8 16.80 -16.05 16.36
N LEU A 9 17.22 -16.86 15.38
CA LEU A 9 17.96 -16.35 14.22
C LEU A 9 17.04 -15.50 13.33
N GLN A 10 17.46 -14.28 13.02
CA GLN A 10 16.78 -13.40 12.07
C GLN A 10 17.72 -13.00 10.92
N HIS A 11 17.12 -12.64 9.80
CA HIS A 11 17.79 -11.93 8.71
C HIS A 11 17.55 -10.42 8.87
N ILE A 12 18.10 -9.60 7.97
CA ILE A 12 17.85 -8.15 8.00
C ILE A 12 17.53 -7.62 6.62
N SER A 13 16.74 -6.56 6.58
CA SER A 13 16.62 -5.70 5.41
C SER A 13 17.37 -4.39 5.63
N ILE A 14 17.91 -3.78 4.58
CA ILE A 14 18.54 -2.46 4.63
C ILE A 14 18.00 -1.64 3.46
N ARG A 15 17.41 -0.48 3.76
CA ARG A 15 16.90 0.44 2.74
C ARG A 15 18.07 1.10 2.00
N VAL A 16 17.96 1.27 0.70
CA VAL A 16 18.89 2.04 -0.14
C VAL A 16 18.09 2.94 -1.10
N PRO A 17 18.62 4.12 -1.51
CA PRO A 17 18.05 4.87 -2.62
C PRO A 17 18.31 4.13 -3.93
N TRP A 18 17.55 4.44 -4.98
CA TRP A 18 18.01 4.14 -6.34
C TRP A 18 19.31 4.92 -6.64
N HIS A 19 20.24 4.27 -7.33
CA HIS A 19 21.53 4.87 -7.71
C HIS A 19 21.88 4.48 -9.14
N ASP A 20 22.03 5.45 -10.04
CA ASP A 20 22.17 5.17 -11.49
C ASP A 20 23.46 4.44 -11.83
N ASN A 21 24.50 4.58 -11.00
CA ASN A 21 25.79 3.92 -11.21
C ASN A 21 25.97 2.64 -10.36
N GLY A 22 24.90 1.88 -10.11
CA GLY A 22 24.98 0.56 -9.46
C GLY A 22 25.51 0.57 -8.02
N TRP A 23 25.26 1.64 -7.25
CA TRP A 23 25.65 1.79 -5.84
C TRP A 23 27.15 1.63 -5.52
N ASN A 24 28.01 1.75 -6.53
CA ASN A 24 29.44 1.44 -6.49
C ASN A 24 30.32 2.41 -5.69
N GLY A 25 29.71 3.36 -4.96
CA GLY A 25 30.43 4.37 -4.20
C GLY A 25 30.88 5.59 -5.00
N THR A 26 30.25 5.89 -6.14
CA THR A 26 30.43 7.15 -6.87
C THR A 26 29.19 8.02 -6.76
N VAL A 27 29.30 9.30 -7.12
CA VAL A 27 28.13 10.12 -7.43
C VAL A 27 27.43 9.54 -8.67
N CYS A 28 26.11 9.70 -8.79
CA CYS A 28 25.36 9.28 -9.99
C CYS A 28 25.94 9.95 -11.26
N GLN A 29 25.76 9.32 -12.43
CA GLN A 29 26.24 9.89 -13.70
C GLN A 29 25.41 11.10 -14.13
N HIS A 30 24.10 11.04 -13.89
CA HIS A 30 23.16 12.13 -14.15
C HIS A 30 22.33 12.43 -12.89
N PRO A 31 22.93 13.04 -11.84
CA PRO A 31 22.28 13.19 -10.55
C PRO A 31 20.94 13.93 -10.60
N LYS A 32 20.75 14.84 -11.56
CA LYS A 32 19.52 15.60 -11.80
C LYS A 32 18.36 14.73 -12.27
N HIS A 33 18.64 13.71 -13.08
CA HIS A 33 17.60 12.85 -13.67
C HIS A 33 17.12 11.76 -12.70
N ASN A 34 17.82 11.57 -11.57
CA ASN A 34 17.47 10.58 -10.56
C ASN A 34 16.36 11.06 -9.62
N SER A 35 15.12 11.11 -10.13
CA SER A 35 13.95 11.44 -9.32
C SER A 35 13.58 10.32 -8.33
N ALA A 36 13.93 9.07 -8.62
CA ALA A 36 13.63 7.92 -7.77
C ALA A 36 14.28 8.04 -6.38
N CYS A 37 15.49 8.60 -6.27
CA CYS A 37 16.15 8.79 -4.98
C CYS A 37 15.45 9.83 -4.08
N LEU A 38 14.69 10.77 -4.66
CA LEU A 38 13.93 11.80 -3.93
C LEU A 38 12.77 11.23 -3.12
N LYS A 39 12.38 9.97 -3.35
CA LYS A 39 11.40 9.27 -2.49
C LYS A 39 11.87 9.20 -1.03
N LEU A 40 13.18 9.31 -0.79
CA LEU A 40 13.74 9.43 0.55
C LEU A 40 13.79 10.90 0.97
N LYS A 41 13.00 11.25 1.99
CA LYS A 41 12.87 12.60 2.53
C LYS A 41 14.21 13.31 2.74
N ASN A 42 15.19 12.65 3.36
CA ASN A 42 16.51 13.24 3.61
C ASN A 42 17.25 13.61 2.33
N ILE A 43 17.09 12.84 1.25
CA ILE A 43 17.66 13.19 -0.06
C ILE A 43 16.88 14.36 -0.64
N ALA A 44 15.55 14.28 -0.69
CA ALA A 44 14.73 15.37 -1.23
C ALA A 44 14.99 16.73 -0.56
N GLU A 45 15.28 16.74 0.74
CA GLU A 45 15.54 17.97 1.50
C GLU A 45 16.99 18.47 1.40
N SER A 46 17.96 17.61 1.08
CA SER A 46 19.40 17.93 1.16
C SER A 46 20.14 17.84 -0.17
N LYS A 47 19.50 17.36 -1.25
CA LYS A 47 20.13 17.20 -2.56
C LYS A 47 20.40 18.57 -3.17
N ASP A 48 21.64 18.80 -3.56
CA ASP A 48 22.05 19.96 -4.37
C ASP A 48 22.41 19.45 -5.77
N GLU A 49 21.46 19.61 -6.68
CA GLU A 49 21.55 19.12 -8.05
C GLU A 49 22.70 19.75 -8.86
N GLU A 50 23.01 21.02 -8.60
CA GLU A 50 24.10 21.71 -9.29
C GLU A 50 25.47 21.27 -8.76
N ALA A 51 25.61 21.19 -7.44
CA ALA A 51 26.84 20.72 -6.81
C ALA A 51 27.12 19.25 -7.16
N GLU A 52 26.11 18.37 -7.11
CA GLU A 52 26.27 16.96 -7.47
C GLU A 52 26.63 16.78 -8.95
N ALA A 53 26.07 17.59 -9.85
CA ALA A 53 26.40 17.54 -11.27
C ALA A 53 27.89 17.87 -11.54
N GLN A 54 28.50 18.77 -10.75
CA GLN A 54 29.93 19.11 -10.89
C GLN A 54 30.88 17.95 -10.53
N VAL A 55 30.41 17.02 -9.70
CA VAL A 55 31.17 15.85 -9.24
C VAL A 55 30.57 14.53 -9.72
N ALA A 56 29.72 14.57 -10.75
CA ALA A 56 29.06 13.40 -11.32
C ALA A 56 30.07 12.31 -11.69
N GLY A 57 29.75 11.05 -11.36
CA GLY A 57 30.62 9.90 -11.58
C GLY A 57 31.90 9.82 -10.73
N GLN A 58 32.25 10.85 -9.94
CA GLN A 58 33.44 10.83 -9.08
C GLN A 58 33.24 9.92 -7.86
N SER A 59 34.31 9.29 -7.40
CA SER A 59 34.29 8.36 -6.27
C SER A 59 34.18 9.08 -4.93
N PHE A 60 33.34 8.57 -4.02
CA PHE A 60 33.18 9.15 -2.68
C PHE A 60 34.46 9.23 -1.87
N LYS A 61 35.45 8.35 -2.11
CA LYS A 61 36.75 8.40 -1.41
C LYS A 61 37.62 9.59 -1.82
N ASP A 62 37.36 10.16 -3.00
CA ASP A 62 38.16 11.23 -3.61
C ASP A 62 37.50 12.61 -3.38
N LEU A 63 36.30 12.64 -2.79
CA LEU A 63 35.52 13.85 -2.51
C LEU A 63 35.71 14.34 -1.07
N GLN A 64 35.64 15.66 -0.89
CA GLN A 64 35.59 16.28 0.44
C GLN A 64 34.16 16.24 1.00
N GLU A 65 34.01 16.36 2.32
CA GLU A 65 32.72 16.20 3.01
C GLU A 65 31.57 17.09 2.45
N PRO A 66 31.78 18.38 2.11
CA PRO A 66 30.73 19.20 1.49
C PRO A 66 30.32 18.77 0.08
N GLN A 67 31.16 17.99 -0.61
CA GLN A 67 30.90 17.48 -1.96
C GLN A 67 30.23 16.11 -1.94
N LEU A 68 30.13 15.46 -0.78
CA LEU A 68 29.52 14.14 -0.67
C LEU A 68 27.99 14.24 -0.81
N PRO A 69 27.37 13.48 -1.71
CA PRO A 69 25.93 13.54 -1.91
C PRO A 69 25.17 12.97 -0.69
N PRO A 70 23.93 13.42 -0.44
CA PRO A 70 23.10 12.90 0.64
C PRO A 70 22.78 11.40 0.47
N CYS A 71 22.87 10.86 -0.75
CA CYS A 71 22.66 9.43 -0.99
C CYS A 71 23.66 8.55 -0.23
N LEU A 72 24.88 9.03 0.07
CA LEU A 72 25.84 8.31 0.92
C LEU A 72 25.27 8.10 2.34
N LYS A 73 24.64 9.14 2.91
CA LYS A 73 23.96 9.05 4.22
C LYS A 73 22.82 8.03 4.18
N GLU A 74 22.18 7.88 3.02
CA GLU A 74 21.13 6.90 2.78
C GLU A 74 21.66 5.54 2.26
N ARG A 75 22.93 5.20 2.48
CA ARG A 75 23.55 3.91 2.08
C ARG A 75 23.61 3.68 0.55
N GLY A 76 23.61 4.75 -0.25
CA GLY A 76 23.72 4.70 -1.72
C GLY A 76 25.05 4.15 -2.24
N GLY A 77 26.06 4.00 -1.39
CA GLY A 77 27.38 3.44 -1.72
C GLY A 77 27.63 2.04 -1.19
N PHE A 78 26.61 1.22 -0.90
CA PHE A 78 26.82 -0.06 -0.23
C PHE A 78 27.69 -1.06 -1.02
N MET A 79 27.75 -0.91 -2.35
CA MET A 79 28.61 -1.70 -3.24
C MET A 79 30.00 -1.11 -3.43
N ALA A 80 30.39 -0.09 -2.67
CA ALA A 80 31.72 0.52 -2.76
C ALA A 80 32.83 -0.49 -2.44
N PRO A 81 33.82 -0.70 -3.32
CA PRO A 81 34.92 -1.65 -3.09
C PRO A 81 36.03 -1.08 -2.18
N PHE A 82 35.81 0.08 -1.58
CA PHE A 82 36.75 0.80 -0.72
C PHE A 82 36.04 1.32 0.52
N ALA A 83 36.82 1.73 1.52
CA ALA A 83 36.29 2.33 2.72
C ALA A 83 36.13 3.85 2.56
N VAL A 84 35.11 4.41 3.20
CA VAL A 84 34.87 5.86 3.33
C VAL A 84 34.72 6.19 4.81
N THR A 85 35.15 7.36 5.25
CA THR A 85 34.90 7.82 6.63
C THR A 85 34.03 9.06 6.56
N ARG A 86 33.03 9.13 7.42
CA ARG A 86 32.07 10.24 7.46
C ARG A 86 31.93 10.75 8.90
N SER A 87 31.69 12.06 9.03
CA SER A 87 31.30 12.66 10.29
C SER A 87 29.80 12.50 10.57
N HIS A 88 29.47 12.04 11.78
CA HIS A 88 28.10 11.94 12.29
C HIS A 88 27.89 12.97 13.39
N GLN A 89 26.87 13.79 13.21
CA GLN A 89 26.49 14.81 14.17
C GLN A 89 25.19 14.42 14.85
N HIS A 90 25.11 14.69 16.16
CA HIS A 90 23.88 14.43 16.90
C HIS A 90 22.77 15.38 16.39
N PRO A 91 21.57 14.88 16.04
CA PRO A 91 20.52 15.69 15.41
C PRO A 91 20.09 16.92 16.22
N TYR A 92 20.22 16.86 17.54
CA TYR A 92 19.85 17.94 18.46
C TYR A 92 21.03 18.83 18.91
N ALA A 93 22.26 18.58 18.44
CA ALA A 93 23.42 19.39 18.85
C ALA A 93 23.42 20.79 18.24
N GLU A 94 22.90 20.97 17.02
CA GLU A 94 22.89 22.27 16.33
C GLU A 94 21.61 23.08 16.55
N SER A 95 20.57 22.48 17.15
CA SER A 95 19.26 23.14 17.34
C SER A 95 19.23 24.16 18.48
N GLY A 96 20.39 24.59 19.00
CA GLY A 96 20.48 25.48 20.16
C GLY A 96 20.06 24.83 21.47
N ASN A 97 19.97 23.49 21.52
CA ASN A 97 19.55 22.76 22.70
C ASN A 97 20.72 22.60 23.70
N ALA A 98 20.59 23.21 24.86
CA ALA A 98 21.59 23.13 25.92
C ALA A 98 21.89 21.69 26.38
N SER A 99 20.88 20.81 26.38
CA SER A 99 21.03 19.41 26.82
C SER A 99 21.85 18.54 25.86
N HIS A 100 22.07 18.99 24.61
CA HIS A 100 22.85 18.28 23.59
C HIS A 100 24.08 19.06 23.09
N ALA A 101 24.35 20.25 23.63
CA ALA A 101 25.43 21.12 23.16
C ALA A 101 26.84 20.53 23.39
N HIS A 102 26.98 19.55 24.28
CA HIS A 102 28.24 18.87 24.59
C HIS A 102 28.61 17.77 23.60
N PHE A 103 27.69 17.32 22.74
CA PHE A 103 27.99 16.34 21.69
C PHE A 103 28.91 16.95 20.62
N ARG A 104 29.84 16.15 20.11
CA ARG A 104 30.79 16.54 19.06
C ARG A 104 30.69 15.59 17.86
N PRO A 105 31.05 16.05 16.66
CA PRO A 105 31.02 15.21 15.47
C PRO A 105 31.84 13.94 15.67
N THR A 106 31.24 12.80 15.35
CA THR A 106 31.80 11.46 15.58
C THR A 106 32.13 10.82 14.24
N LEU A 107 33.40 10.48 14.04
CA LEU A 107 33.83 9.84 12.79
C LEU A 107 33.44 8.36 12.79
N MET A 108 32.73 7.95 11.74
CA MET A 108 32.34 6.57 11.51
C MET A 108 32.95 6.08 10.19
N ARG A 109 33.61 4.92 10.25
CA ARG A 109 34.23 4.29 9.08
C ARG A 109 33.26 3.30 8.46
N TYR A 110 33.01 3.47 7.17
CA TYR A 110 32.25 2.59 6.28
C TYR A 110 33.24 1.66 5.58
N PRO A 111 33.35 0.38 5.95
CA PRO A 111 34.22 -0.57 5.25
C PRO A 111 33.80 -0.77 3.77
N ALA A 112 34.69 -1.37 2.98
CA ALA A 112 34.32 -1.84 1.64
C ALA A 112 33.16 -2.85 1.73
N TYR A 113 32.23 -2.78 0.78
CA TYR A 113 31.05 -3.63 0.67
C TYR A 113 30.25 -3.68 1.98
N SER A 114 29.82 -2.51 2.44
CA SER A 114 29.10 -2.36 3.70
C SER A 114 28.00 -1.33 3.63
N ALA A 115 27.01 -1.49 4.49
CA ALA A 115 25.93 -0.52 4.66
C ALA A 115 25.75 -0.18 6.14
N ALA A 116 25.35 1.07 6.41
CA ALA A 116 24.93 1.47 7.73
C ALA A 116 23.53 0.96 8.01
N ALA A 117 23.45 0.02 8.96
CA ALA A 117 22.21 -0.58 9.35
C ALA A 117 21.68 0.11 10.60
N LEU A 118 20.48 0.67 10.50
CA LEU A 118 19.85 1.53 11.49
C LEU A 118 18.50 0.94 11.93
N PRO A 119 18.42 0.26 13.09
CA PRO A 119 17.17 -0.28 13.67
C PRO A 119 16.23 0.83 14.17
N PHE A 120 15.75 1.66 13.24
CA PHE A 120 15.08 2.92 13.54
C PHE A 120 13.81 2.74 14.38
N LEU A 121 13.02 1.70 14.10
CA LEU A 121 11.78 1.40 14.81
C LEU A 121 12.01 1.06 16.29
N TRP A 122 13.12 0.38 16.59
CA TRP A 122 13.50 -0.03 17.94
C TRP A 122 13.89 1.14 18.84
N MET A 123 14.11 2.32 18.26
CA MET A 123 14.44 3.56 18.99
C MET A 123 13.22 4.43 19.30
N MET A 124 12.00 3.96 19.01
CA MET A 124 10.73 4.65 19.31
C MET A 124 10.14 4.18 20.64
N LYS A 125 9.95 5.09 21.60
CA LYS A 125 9.29 4.82 22.89
C LYS A 125 7.87 4.23 22.72
N PRO A 126 6.99 4.79 21.86
CA PRO A 126 5.64 4.25 21.67
C PRO A 126 5.62 2.80 21.20
N VAL A 127 6.63 2.38 20.42
CA VAL A 127 6.75 1.01 19.93
C VAL A 127 7.28 0.08 21.00
N VAL A 128 8.35 0.48 21.69
CA VAL A 128 8.97 -0.34 22.73
C VAL A 128 8.04 -0.55 23.92
N PHE A 129 7.22 0.45 24.25
CA PHE A 129 6.27 0.42 25.37
C PHE A 129 4.81 0.18 24.96
N GLY A 130 4.52 0.00 23.67
CA GLY A 130 3.22 -0.49 23.18
C GLY A 130 2.03 0.47 23.32
N TYR A 131 2.21 1.78 23.09
CA TYR A 131 1.13 2.77 23.17
C TYR A 131 1.00 3.67 21.93
N ASP A 132 -0.21 4.17 21.69
CA ASP A 132 -0.46 5.16 20.64
C ASP A 132 0.17 6.50 21.00
N GLN A 133 0.90 7.09 20.05
CA GLN A 133 1.62 8.33 20.28
C GLN A 133 0.71 9.49 20.69
N ARG A 134 -0.51 9.56 20.12
CA ARG A 134 -1.47 10.66 20.26
C ARG A 134 -2.40 10.45 21.46
N THR A 135 -2.97 9.26 21.61
CA THR A 135 -3.95 8.97 22.67
C THR A 135 -3.29 8.50 23.96
N LYS A 136 -2.02 8.05 23.90
CA LYS A 136 -1.28 7.42 25.00
C LYS A 136 -1.93 6.14 25.53
N GLN A 137 -2.90 5.58 24.82
CA GLN A 137 -3.53 4.31 25.18
C GLN A 137 -2.72 3.13 24.62
N PRO A 138 -2.70 1.98 25.31
CA PRO A 138 -2.09 0.77 24.76
C PRO A 138 -2.72 0.43 23.40
N ASN A 139 -1.89 0.15 22.41
CA ASN A 139 -2.33 -0.19 21.05
C ASN A 139 -1.57 -1.37 20.42
N ALA A 140 -0.52 -1.86 21.08
CA ALA A 140 0.26 -3.01 20.66
C ALA A 140 0.93 -3.68 21.87
N VAL A 141 1.40 -4.91 21.71
CA VAL A 141 2.18 -5.56 22.76
C VAL A 141 3.57 -4.91 22.85
N PRO A 142 4.00 -4.43 24.03
CA PRO A 142 5.31 -3.81 24.22
C PRO A 142 6.46 -4.75 23.89
N TYR A 143 7.55 -4.23 23.32
CA TYR A 143 8.78 -5.01 23.11
C TYR A 143 9.36 -5.51 24.43
N THR A 144 9.17 -4.77 25.52
CA THR A 144 9.60 -5.17 26.87
C THR A 144 8.91 -6.44 27.40
N GLU A 145 7.79 -6.87 26.80
CA GLU A 145 7.09 -8.10 27.18
C GLU A 145 7.50 -9.32 26.34
N VAL A 146 8.05 -9.09 25.15
CA VAL A 146 8.34 -10.14 24.15
C VAL A 146 9.82 -10.34 23.86
N TYR A 147 10.67 -9.39 24.28
CA TYR A 147 12.13 -9.45 24.20
C TYR A 147 12.78 -9.32 25.59
N PRO A 148 14.00 -9.85 25.78
CA PRO A 148 14.71 -9.82 27.06
C PRO A 148 15.35 -8.44 27.31
N LEU A 149 14.51 -7.40 27.42
CA LEU A 149 14.92 -6.00 27.60
C LEU A 149 14.93 -5.60 29.07
N GLU A 150 15.47 -6.47 29.94
CA GLU A 150 15.67 -6.15 31.35
C GLU A 150 16.64 -4.95 31.47
N GLY A 151 16.14 -3.82 31.98
CA GLY A 151 16.91 -2.57 32.12
C GLY A 151 16.58 -1.49 31.08
N VAL A 152 15.60 -1.71 30.20
CA VAL A 152 14.98 -0.63 29.41
C VAL A 152 13.82 -0.05 30.21
N GLY A 153 13.77 1.28 30.35
CA GLY A 153 12.74 1.96 31.14
C GLY A 153 12.54 3.42 30.74
N GLU A 154 11.30 3.91 30.84
CA GLU A 154 10.99 5.32 30.63
C GLU A 154 11.61 6.22 31.72
N ASP A 155 11.82 5.69 32.91
CA ASP A 155 12.47 6.37 34.05
C ASP A 155 13.95 6.65 33.83
N LEU A 156 14.57 5.96 32.86
CA LEU A 156 15.97 6.19 32.45
C LEU A 156 16.10 7.30 31.39
N GLU A 157 14.98 7.81 30.87
CA GLU A 157 14.98 8.86 29.86
C GLU A 157 14.91 10.25 30.50
N PRO A 158 15.65 11.24 29.96
CA PRO A 158 15.52 12.62 30.41
C PRO A 158 14.09 13.12 30.15
N GLY A 159 13.51 13.79 31.15
CA GLY A 159 12.18 14.35 31.07
C GLY A 159 12.08 15.58 30.15
N LYS A 160 10.85 16.04 29.90
CA LYS A 160 10.60 17.27 29.11
C LYS A 160 11.30 18.50 29.68
N GLU A 161 11.39 18.61 31.01
CA GLU A 161 12.06 19.71 31.69
C GLU A 161 13.56 19.73 31.43
N GLU A 162 14.19 18.54 31.37
CA GLU A 162 15.62 18.40 31.08
C GLU A 162 15.94 18.62 29.60
N LEU A 163 15.11 18.09 28.70
CA LEU A 163 15.31 18.19 27.25
C LEU A 163 14.89 19.56 26.69
N GLY A 164 13.93 20.22 27.33
CA GLY A 164 13.22 21.39 26.80
C GLY A 164 12.16 21.07 25.73
N PHE A 165 11.92 19.79 25.42
CA PHE A 165 10.93 19.33 24.45
C PHE A 165 10.45 17.90 24.76
N GLU A 166 9.34 17.49 24.15
CA GLU A 166 8.89 16.09 24.21
C GLU A 166 9.49 15.27 23.07
N SER A 167 10.10 14.14 23.42
CA SER A 167 10.67 13.22 22.44
C SER A 167 9.98 11.86 22.49
N ILE A 168 9.55 11.39 21.33
CA ILE A 168 9.11 9.99 21.12
C ILE A 168 10.29 9.03 20.92
N TRP A 169 11.50 9.56 20.81
CA TRP A 169 12.73 8.81 20.56
C TRP A 169 13.49 8.63 21.86
N PHE A 170 14.07 7.45 22.08
CA PHE A 170 15.05 7.27 23.15
C PHE A 170 16.20 8.28 22.97
N GLN A 171 16.67 8.83 24.09
CA GLN A 171 17.76 9.81 24.12
C GLN A 171 18.95 9.28 24.90
N ALA A 172 18.72 8.43 25.90
CA ALA A 172 19.76 8.01 26.82
C ALA A 172 20.46 6.72 26.36
N ARG A 173 21.79 6.72 26.49
CA ARG A 173 22.67 5.58 26.24
C ARG A 173 22.21 4.30 26.95
N ASP A 174 21.71 4.43 28.17
CA ASP A 174 21.37 3.27 29.00
C ASP A 174 20.14 2.51 28.47
N ASN A 175 19.25 3.17 27.73
CA ASN A 175 18.23 2.51 26.93
C ASN A 175 18.76 2.07 25.56
N HIS A 176 19.58 2.89 24.90
CA HIS A 176 20.09 2.57 23.55
C HIS A 176 20.86 1.24 23.51
N VAL A 177 21.76 1.00 24.47
CA VAL A 177 22.63 -0.18 24.47
C VAL A 177 21.84 -1.50 24.53
N PRO A 178 20.97 -1.76 25.53
CA PRO A 178 20.20 -3.00 25.58
C PRO A 178 19.26 -3.17 24.38
N LEU A 179 18.63 -2.09 23.89
CA LEU A 179 17.77 -2.15 22.71
C LEU A 179 18.54 -2.56 21.45
N LEU A 180 19.65 -1.89 21.17
CA LEU A 180 20.47 -2.18 19.99
C LEU A 180 21.13 -3.55 20.10
N GLU A 181 21.70 -3.92 21.25
CA GLU A 181 22.28 -5.25 21.43
C GLU A 181 21.24 -6.35 21.28
N CYS A 182 20.02 -6.17 21.82
CA CYS A 182 18.93 -7.13 21.62
C CYS A 182 18.59 -7.29 20.12
N PHE A 183 18.53 -6.20 19.35
CA PHE A 183 18.33 -6.30 17.90
C PHE A 183 19.43 -7.13 17.24
N TRP A 184 20.69 -6.82 17.52
CA TRP A 184 21.85 -7.46 16.88
C TRP A 184 22.10 -8.88 17.38
N ASP A 185 21.65 -9.23 18.58
CA ASP A 185 21.73 -10.59 19.12
C ASP A 185 20.88 -11.60 18.33
N HIS A 186 19.96 -11.18 17.47
CA HIS A 186 19.25 -12.06 16.54
C HIS A 186 20.00 -12.30 15.21
N VAL A 187 21.00 -11.47 14.89
CA VAL A 187 21.75 -11.54 13.63
C VAL A 187 23.06 -12.29 13.83
N ARG A 188 23.37 -13.22 12.92
CA ARG A 188 24.57 -14.06 13.00
C ARG A 188 25.37 -13.96 11.70
N PRO A 189 26.63 -13.50 11.75
CA PRO A 189 27.53 -13.54 10.59
C PRO A 189 27.59 -14.94 9.96
N GLU A 190 27.73 -15.01 8.64
CA GLU A 190 27.70 -16.20 7.78
C GLU A 190 26.35 -16.96 7.74
N HIS A 191 25.43 -16.69 8.67
CA HIS A 191 24.14 -17.39 8.76
C HIS A 191 22.94 -16.50 8.39
N SER A 192 22.99 -15.21 8.73
CA SER A 192 21.95 -14.25 8.41
C SER A 192 22.12 -13.70 7.00
N LEU A 193 21.01 -13.56 6.28
CA LEU A 193 20.96 -12.84 5.01
C LEU A 193 20.73 -11.34 5.26
N VAL A 194 21.17 -10.53 4.31
CA VAL A 194 20.89 -9.09 4.21
C VAL A 194 20.25 -8.81 2.87
N PHE A 195 19.02 -8.30 2.91
CA PHE A 195 18.26 -7.87 1.74
C PHE A 195 18.36 -6.36 1.59
N PHE A 196 18.84 -5.89 0.45
CA PHE A 196 18.80 -4.48 0.10
C PHE A 196 17.49 -4.19 -0.64
N TYR A 197 16.84 -3.10 -0.28
CA TYR A 197 15.57 -2.72 -0.92
C TYR A 197 15.45 -1.22 -1.11
N ALA A 198 14.66 -0.80 -2.10
CA ALA A 198 14.36 0.59 -2.41
C ALA A 198 12.86 0.89 -2.23
N LYS A 199 12.53 2.15 -1.91
CA LYS A 199 11.14 2.63 -1.90
C LYS A 199 10.63 2.96 -3.30
N GLN A 200 11.52 3.34 -4.20
CA GLN A 200 11.23 3.70 -5.58
C GLN A 200 12.42 3.32 -6.45
N VAL A 201 12.12 2.88 -7.67
CA VAL A 201 13.06 2.64 -8.76
C VAL A 201 12.47 3.27 -10.03
N PRO A 202 13.26 3.54 -11.09
CA PRO A 202 12.74 4.10 -12.35
C PRO A 202 12.02 3.07 -13.23
N LEU A 203 11.99 1.78 -12.85
CA LEU A 203 11.44 0.69 -13.67
C LEU A 203 9.92 0.52 -13.53
N VAL A 204 9.32 1.07 -12.48
CA VAL A 204 7.89 0.92 -12.20
C VAL A 204 7.37 2.19 -11.55
N GLU A 205 6.12 2.53 -11.83
CA GLU A 205 5.44 3.63 -11.15
C GLU A 205 5.41 3.40 -9.63
N ASP A 206 5.13 4.47 -8.87
CA ASP A 206 5.06 4.41 -7.42
C ASP A 206 3.83 3.62 -6.96
N THR A 207 4.02 2.31 -6.85
CA THR A 207 3.02 1.36 -6.36
C THR A 207 2.88 1.38 -4.84
N GLY A 208 3.71 2.16 -4.12
CA GLY A 208 3.82 2.08 -2.66
C GLY A 208 4.49 0.80 -2.13
N ARG A 209 4.75 -0.19 -2.99
CA ARG A 209 5.43 -1.45 -2.67
C ARG A 209 6.94 -1.20 -2.48
N ARG A 210 7.67 -2.23 -2.05
CA ARG A 210 9.11 -2.16 -1.81
C ARG A 210 9.81 -3.03 -2.83
N VAL A 211 10.88 -2.52 -3.42
CA VAL A 211 11.59 -3.20 -4.50
C VAL A 211 12.88 -3.81 -3.95
N LEU A 212 13.06 -5.12 -4.13
CA LEU A 212 14.25 -5.85 -3.72
C LEU A 212 15.40 -5.56 -4.68
N VAL A 213 16.44 -4.89 -4.20
CA VAL A 213 17.61 -4.49 -5.00
C VAL A 213 18.62 -5.62 -5.11
N GLY A 214 18.80 -6.39 -4.04
CA GLY A 214 19.81 -7.43 -3.98
C GLY A 214 19.81 -8.16 -2.64
N VAL A 215 20.51 -9.28 -2.59
CA VAL A 215 20.59 -10.12 -1.39
C VAL A 215 21.98 -10.71 -1.26
N GLY A 216 22.48 -10.79 -0.02
CA GLY A 216 23.70 -11.52 0.31
C GLY A 216 23.69 -12.03 1.75
N ARG A 217 24.84 -12.48 2.23
CA ARG A 217 25.08 -12.83 3.64
C ARG A 217 25.68 -11.67 4.40
N VAL A 218 25.30 -11.56 5.67
CA VAL A 218 26.00 -10.75 6.65
C VAL A 218 27.36 -11.39 6.92
N LYS A 219 28.46 -10.69 6.60
CA LYS A 219 29.84 -11.15 6.84
C LYS A 219 30.39 -10.66 8.17
N LYS A 220 30.07 -9.41 8.53
CA LYS A 220 30.51 -8.81 9.80
C LYS A 220 29.53 -7.74 10.25
N ILE A 221 29.34 -7.64 11.57
CA ILE A 221 28.64 -6.55 12.25
C ILE A 221 29.72 -5.75 13.00
N GLY A 222 29.88 -4.46 12.70
CA GLY A 222 30.81 -3.55 13.37
C GLY A 222 30.37 -3.25 14.81
N ASP A 223 31.20 -2.63 15.64
CA ASP A 223 30.85 -2.38 17.05
C ASP A 223 29.82 -1.24 17.23
N LEU A 224 29.11 -1.22 18.36
CA LEU A 224 28.33 -0.06 18.76
C LEU A 224 29.25 1.11 19.09
N GLN A 225 28.95 2.30 18.57
CA GLN A 225 29.76 3.49 18.75
C GLN A 225 29.00 4.54 19.55
N GLU A 226 29.60 5.02 20.63
CA GLU A 226 29.08 6.15 21.39
C GLU A 226 29.47 7.46 20.68
N TYR A 227 28.62 8.50 20.78
CA TYR A 227 29.00 9.82 20.29
C TYR A 227 30.25 10.33 21.01
N THR A 228 30.99 11.21 20.32
CA THR A 228 32.10 11.98 20.88
C THR A 228 31.54 13.18 21.64
N TYR A 229 32.26 13.64 22.66
CA TYR A 229 31.84 14.73 23.54
C TYR A 229 32.96 15.76 23.64
N GLU A 230 32.62 17.00 23.95
CA GLU A 230 33.59 18.01 24.39
C GLU A 230 34.22 17.58 25.73
N ASP A 231 33.36 17.39 26.74
CA ASP A 231 33.67 16.74 28.00
C ASP A 231 32.67 15.60 28.20
N LYS A 232 33.17 14.36 28.32
CA LYS A 232 32.29 13.20 28.49
C LYS A 232 31.62 13.26 29.87
N PRO A 233 30.28 13.41 29.95
CA PRO A 233 29.61 13.55 31.24
C PRO A 233 29.69 12.23 32.03
N LYS A 234 29.98 12.34 33.33
CA LYS A 234 29.88 11.21 34.28
C LYS A 234 28.43 10.96 34.66
N ASP A 235 27.75 12.05 35.04
CA ASP A 235 26.32 12.14 35.29
C ASP A 235 25.75 13.10 34.22
N GLY A 236 24.73 12.69 33.48
CA GLY A 236 24.12 13.48 32.40
C GLY A 236 23.94 12.72 31.09
N LEU A 237 23.34 13.38 30.10
CA LEU A 237 22.90 12.76 28.86
C LEU A 237 24.08 12.24 28.02
N ARG A 238 24.08 10.93 27.79
CA ARG A 238 24.99 10.24 26.85
C ARG A 238 24.16 9.56 25.78
N SER A 239 24.70 9.42 24.57
CA SER A 239 23.97 8.85 23.44
C SER A 239 24.85 7.96 22.56
N MET A 240 24.22 7.01 21.88
CA MET A 240 24.87 6.07 20.96
C MET A 240 24.54 6.46 19.52
N LEU A 241 25.46 6.23 18.59
CA LEU A 241 25.08 6.09 17.19
C LEU A 241 24.18 4.86 17.09
N TRP A 242 22.97 5.07 16.56
CA TRP A 242 21.98 4.00 16.44
C TRP A 242 22.30 3.03 15.29
N GLU A 243 23.20 3.43 14.38
CA GLU A 243 23.61 2.61 13.25
C GLU A 243 24.87 1.76 13.55
N ARG A 244 24.93 0.55 12.99
CA ARG A 244 26.14 -0.29 12.96
C ARG A 244 26.52 -0.60 11.53
N MET A 245 27.81 -0.80 11.29
CA MET A 245 28.28 -1.22 9.97
C MET A 245 28.02 -2.69 9.75
N VAL A 246 27.33 -3.03 8.67
CA VAL A 246 27.16 -4.40 8.21
C VAL A 246 27.94 -4.60 6.93
N THR A 247 28.99 -5.43 6.97
CA THR A 247 29.68 -5.88 5.76
C THR A 247 28.91 -7.06 5.16
N HIS A 248 28.73 -7.07 3.84
CA HIS A 248 27.99 -8.11 3.13
C HIS A 248 28.83 -8.82 2.06
N SER A 249 28.31 -9.96 1.60
CA SER A 249 29.01 -10.87 0.69
C SER A 249 28.84 -10.55 -0.81
N ILE A 250 27.86 -9.74 -1.20
CA ILE A 250 27.56 -9.44 -2.61
C ILE A 250 28.79 -8.90 -3.35
N ARG A 251 29.15 -9.53 -4.48
CA ARG A 251 30.25 -9.13 -5.37
C ARG A 251 29.79 -9.23 -6.84
N PRO A 252 30.43 -8.52 -7.79
CA PRO A 252 30.08 -8.60 -9.22
C PRO A 252 30.07 -10.01 -9.82
N GLY A 253 30.83 -10.96 -9.25
CA GLY A 253 30.84 -12.36 -9.70
C GLY A 253 29.72 -13.24 -9.14
N PHE A 254 28.82 -12.71 -8.32
CA PHE A 254 27.64 -13.39 -7.76
C PHE A 254 27.88 -14.69 -6.97
N GLU A 255 29.12 -14.94 -6.50
CA GLU A 255 29.48 -16.17 -5.78
C GLU A 255 28.68 -16.37 -4.48
N ASP A 256 28.45 -15.28 -3.74
CA ASP A 256 27.71 -15.28 -2.49
C ASP A 256 26.76 -14.09 -2.39
N GLY A 257 25.63 -14.20 -3.07
CA GLY A 257 24.63 -13.13 -3.19
C GLY A 257 24.79 -12.31 -4.47
N PHE A 258 23.77 -11.55 -4.82
CA PHE A 258 23.67 -10.87 -6.11
C PHE A 258 22.83 -9.58 -6.02
N LEU A 259 22.94 -8.75 -7.05
CA LEU A 259 22.03 -7.64 -7.32
C LEU A 259 21.06 -8.04 -8.43
N MET A 260 19.84 -7.50 -8.40
CA MET A 260 18.90 -7.66 -9.50
C MET A 260 19.41 -6.91 -10.76
N PRO A 261 19.15 -7.42 -11.97
CA PRO A 261 19.68 -6.87 -13.23
C PRO A 261 18.93 -5.60 -13.69
N TYR A 262 18.63 -4.69 -12.77
CA TYR A 262 17.85 -3.47 -13.00
C TYR A 262 18.54 -2.47 -13.92
N HIS A 263 19.84 -2.24 -13.72
CA HIS A 263 20.61 -1.38 -14.62
C HIS A 263 20.74 -1.98 -16.02
N GLU A 264 20.81 -3.31 -16.13
CA GLU A 264 20.80 -3.96 -17.44
C GLU A 264 19.43 -3.81 -18.12
N ALA A 265 18.33 -4.00 -17.40
CA ALA A 265 16.99 -3.79 -17.93
C ALA A 265 16.80 -2.37 -18.48
N LEU A 266 17.22 -1.34 -17.75
CA LEU A 266 17.16 0.05 -18.24
C LEU A 266 18.01 0.25 -19.49
N ALA A 267 19.23 -0.29 -19.53
CA ALA A 267 20.08 -0.21 -20.71
C ALA A 267 19.43 -0.89 -21.94
N ARG A 268 18.66 -1.98 -21.75
CA ARG A 268 17.90 -2.62 -22.84
C ARG A 268 16.71 -1.79 -23.32
N CYS A 269 16.07 -1.02 -22.44
CA CYS A 269 15.04 -0.07 -22.84
C CYS A 269 15.62 1.02 -23.75
N ASP A 270 16.80 1.54 -23.39
CA ASP A 270 17.50 2.56 -24.17
C ASP A 270 17.95 2.04 -25.56
N GLU A 271 18.15 0.72 -25.71
CA GLU A 271 18.39 0.06 -27.01
C GLU A 271 17.15 -0.01 -27.92
N GLY A 272 15.98 0.47 -27.48
CA GLY A 272 14.74 0.50 -28.25
C GLY A 272 13.96 -0.82 -28.27
N ARG A 273 14.21 -1.73 -27.32
CA ARG A 273 13.41 -2.95 -27.16
C ARG A 273 12.07 -2.63 -26.49
N GLU A 274 10.98 -3.08 -27.11
CA GLU A 274 9.63 -2.89 -26.58
C GLU A 274 9.31 -3.96 -25.53
N PHE A 275 9.41 -3.60 -24.25
CA PHE A 275 8.92 -4.40 -23.12
C PHE A 275 8.59 -3.48 -21.94
N ASP A 276 7.74 -3.93 -21.02
CA ASP A 276 7.46 -3.21 -19.77
C ASP A 276 8.55 -3.51 -18.73
N PRO A 277 9.35 -2.50 -18.29
CA PRO A 277 10.41 -2.71 -17.30
C PRO A 277 9.88 -3.15 -15.93
N ALA A 278 8.60 -2.94 -15.63
CA ALA A 278 7.98 -3.38 -14.38
C ALA A 278 7.95 -4.92 -14.25
N GLU A 279 7.98 -5.64 -15.36
CA GLU A 279 7.91 -7.11 -15.40
C GLU A 279 9.13 -7.79 -14.78
N VAL A 280 10.27 -7.12 -14.74
CA VAL A 280 11.51 -7.65 -14.15
C VAL A 280 11.74 -7.16 -12.71
N VAL A 281 10.78 -6.45 -12.12
CA VAL A 281 10.88 -5.91 -10.76
C VAL A 281 10.51 -6.99 -9.73
N ALA A 282 11.41 -7.20 -8.77
CA ALA A 282 11.18 -8.08 -7.64
C ALA A 282 10.63 -7.25 -6.48
N PHE A 283 9.38 -7.52 -6.09
CA PHE A 283 8.76 -6.83 -4.96
C PHE A 283 8.98 -7.61 -3.67
N ALA A 284 9.18 -6.90 -2.57
CA ALA A 284 9.17 -7.49 -1.25
C ALA A 284 7.76 -8.02 -0.92
N PRO A 285 7.62 -9.07 -0.10
CA PRO A 285 6.32 -9.65 0.23
C PRO A 285 5.39 -8.62 0.89
N GLU A 286 4.15 -8.50 0.40
CA GLU A 286 3.21 -7.43 0.78
C GLU A 286 2.78 -7.50 2.24
N ASP A 287 2.54 -8.70 2.75
CA ASP A 287 2.19 -8.96 4.15
C ASP A 287 3.40 -8.92 5.10
N ARG A 288 4.57 -8.54 4.59
CA ARG A 288 5.83 -8.30 5.32
C ARG A 288 6.28 -6.84 5.22
N PHE A 289 5.36 -5.92 4.93
CA PHE A 289 5.67 -4.51 4.73
C PHE A 289 6.53 -3.89 5.84
N LYS A 290 6.26 -4.21 7.12
CA LYS A 290 7.05 -3.73 8.27
C LYS A 290 8.54 -4.14 8.15
N GLU A 291 8.81 -5.38 7.77
CA GLU A 291 10.16 -5.97 7.60
C GLU A 291 10.95 -5.31 6.44
N PHE A 292 10.29 -4.56 5.55
CA PHE A 292 10.90 -3.84 4.42
C PHE A 292 10.50 -2.35 4.37
N SER A 293 10.22 -1.69 5.50
CA SER A 293 9.79 -0.27 5.50
C SER A 293 10.69 0.71 6.24
N TYR A 294 11.46 0.22 7.22
CA TYR A 294 12.36 1.03 8.04
C TYR A 294 13.80 0.99 7.51
N ALA A 295 14.67 1.87 8.00
CA ALA A 295 16.06 1.93 7.51
C ALA A 295 16.76 0.55 7.60
N THR A 296 16.55 -0.16 8.72
CA THR A 296 16.88 -1.58 8.88
C THR A 296 15.86 -2.23 9.81
N GLU A 297 15.42 -3.43 9.47
CA GLU A 297 14.55 -4.26 10.30
C GLU A 297 14.92 -5.74 10.19
N HIS A 298 14.50 -6.55 11.17
CA HIS A 298 14.57 -8.00 11.07
C HIS A 298 13.70 -8.54 9.93
N VAL A 299 14.15 -9.63 9.33
CA VAL A 299 13.45 -10.38 8.29
C VAL A 299 13.35 -11.85 8.71
N SER A 300 12.13 -12.37 8.75
CA SER A 300 11.87 -13.76 9.18
C SER A 300 12.37 -14.78 8.15
N HIS A 301 12.40 -16.07 8.51
CA HIS A 301 12.70 -17.13 7.56
C HIS A 301 11.68 -17.20 6.41
N ASP A 302 10.36 -17.08 6.67
CA ASP A 302 9.35 -17.09 5.59
C ASP A 302 9.42 -15.82 4.75
N ALA A 303 9.69 -14.65 5.36
CA ALA A 303 9.88 -13.41 4.61
C ALA A 303 11.11 -13.49 3.68
N ALA A 304 12.21 -14.10 4.15
CA ALA A 304 13.39 -14.34 3.33
C ALA A 304 13.12 -15.35 2.22
N ILE A 305 12.39 -16.45 2.49
CA ILE A 305 11.96 -17.43 1.47
C ILE A 305 11.13 -16.72 0.39
N SER A 306 10.10 -15.98 0.79
CA SER A 306 9.22 -15.27 -0.14
C SER A 306 9.96 -14.19 -0.95
N ALA A 307 10.88 -13.45 -0.32
CA ALA A 307 11.71 -12.47 -1.04
C ALA A 307 12.62 -13.14 -2.07
N LEU A 308 13.24 -14.29 -1.74
CA LEU A 308 14.08 -15.05 -2.66
C LEU A 308 13.28 -15.64 -3.83
N LEU A 309 12.06 -16.11 -3.59
CA LEU A 309 11.17 -16.57 -4.65
C LEU A 309 10.78 -15.41 -5.58
N ALA A 310 10.41 -14.26 -5.05
CA ALA A 310 10.10 -13.08 -5.86
C ALA A 310 11.31 -12.60 -6.70
N MET A 311 12.52 -12.68 -6.15
CA MET A 311 13.75 -12.39 -6.90
C MET A 311 14.01 -13.42 -8.01
N ARG A 312 13.74 -14.72 -7.76
CA ARG A 312 13.83 -15.77 -8.79
C ARG A 312 12.87 -15.49 -9.95
N ASP A 313 11.61 -15.18 -9.66
CA ASP A 313 10.61 -14.96 -10.70
C ASP A 313 10.99 -13.77 -11.60
N ALA A 314 11.44 -12.68 -10.99
CA ALA A 314 11.96 -11.52 -11.71
C ALA A 314 13.23 -11.83 -12.53
N LEU A 315 14.13 -12.68 -12.02
CA LEU A 315 15.31 -13.13 -12.77
C LEU A 315 14.92 -13.99 -13.99
N HIS A 316 13.96 -14.90 -13.82
CA HIS A 316 13.45 -15.73 -14.92
C HIS A 316 12.80 -14.84 -15.98
N ARG A 317 12.01 -13.84 -15.56
CA ARG A 317 11.43 -12.87 -16.50
C ARG A 317 12.48 -12.06 -17.24
N ALA A 318 13.56 -11.65 -16.56
CA ALA A 318 14.68 -10.97 -17.21
C ALA A 318 15.41 -11.89 -18.22
N ASN A 319 15.56 -13.19 -17.91
CA ASN A 319 16.09 -14.18 -18.84
C ASN A 319 15.20 -14.33 -20.08
N ASP A 320 13.89 -14.43 -19.90
CA ASP A 320 12.92 -14.60 -20.99
C ASP A 320 12.91 -13.37 -21.93
N LEU A 321 12.94 -12.16 -21.37
CA LEU A 321 12.81 -10.92 -22.15
C LEU A 321 14.10 -10.52 -22.89
N PHE A 322 15.28 -10.76 -22.31
CA PHE A 322 16.53 -10.29 -22.89
C PHE A 322 17.76 -11.19 -22.67
N SER A 323 17.56 -12.46 -22.32
CA SER A 323 18.59 -13.51 -22.25
C SER A 323 19.74 -13.26 -21.25
N VAL A 324 19.43 -12.66 -20.10
CA VAL A 324 20.41 -12.53 -18.99
C VAL A 324 20.81 -13.91 -18.48
N ASP A 325 22.10 -14.17 -18.29
CA ASP A 325 22.54 -15.38 -17.59
C ASP A 325 22.24 -15.28 -16.08
N ILE A 326 21.35 -16.16 -15.62
CA ILE A 326 20.89 -16.21 -14.23
C ILE A 326 21.38 -17.45 -13.49
N THR A 327 22.19 -18.30 -14.14
CA THR A 327 22.56 -19.64 -13.64
C THR A 327 23.19 -19.59 -12.24
N THR A 328 24.06 -18.62 -11.99
CA THR A 328 24.76 -18.48 -10.71
C THR A 328 23.81 -18.04 -9.60
N GLN A 329 22.92 -17.09 -9.91
CA GLN A 329 21.93 -16.54 -8.99
C GLN A 329 20.90 -17.61 -8.62
N GLU A 330 20.37 -18.34 -9.60
CA GLU A 330 19.40 -19.42 -9.39
C GLU A 330 19.96 -20.52 -8.48
N ALA A 331 21.18 -20.99 -8.77
CA ALA A 331 21.87 -21.99 -7.94
C ALA A 331 22.13 -21.49 -6.50
N TRP A 332 22.44 -20.19 -6.34
CA TRP A 332 22.59 -19.58 -5.02
C TRP A 332 21.25 -19.54 -4.28
N ILE A 333 20.16 -19.13 -4.95
CA ILE A 333 18.81 -19.09 -4.37
C ILE A 333 18.38 -20.49 -3.93
N ASP A 334 18.55 -21.52 -4.76
CA ASP A 334 18.18 -22.91 -4.42
C ASP A 334 18.84 -23.40 -3.13
N ARG A 335 20.15 -23.14 -3.00
CA ARG A 335 20.91 -23.52 -1.81
C ARG A 335 20.40 -22.78 -0.57
N GLU A 336 20.08 -21.50 -0.69
CA GLU A 336 19.55 -20.72 0.43
C GLU A 336 18.13 -21.13 0.79
N LEU A 337 17.23 -21.34 -0.18
CA LEU A 337 15.88 -21.86 0.07
C LEU A 337 15.96 -23.21 0.81
N GLY A 338 16.80 -24.14 0.36
CA GLY A 338 17.00 -25.42 1.04
C GLY A 338 17.52 -25.29 2.47
N ARG A 339 18.33 -24.26 2.77
CA ARG A 339 18.82 -23.96 4.12
C ARG A 339 17.72 -23.31 4.97
N LEU A 340 17.01 -22.32 4.43
CA LEU A 340 15.98 -21.56 5.12
C LEU A 340 14.79 -22.43 5.47
N TRP A 341 14.34 -23.30 4.56
CA TRP A 341 13.26 -24.26 4.84
C TRP A 341 13.58 -25.19 6.02
N LYS A 342 14.85 -25.61 6.17
CA LYS A 342 15.29 -26.40 7.34
C LYS A 342 15.25 -25.58 8.63
N LYS A 343 15.65 -24.31 8.56
CA LYS A 343 15.67 -23.40 9.72
C LYS A 343 14.28 -22.95 10.15
N ARG A 344 13.39 -22.69 9.19
CA ARG A 344 11.98 -22.41 9.41
C ARG A 344 11.32 -23.51 10.25
N GLY A 345 11.58 -24.78 9.91
CA GLY A 345 10.89 -25.91 10.51
C GLY A 345 9.39 -25.95 10.15
N ALA A 346 8.65 -26.82 10.85
CA ALA A 346 7.22 -27.02 10.60
C ALA A 346 6.32 -25.98 11.27
N PHE A 347 6.78 -25.36 12.37
CA PHE A 347 5.95 -24.52 13.24
C PHE A 347 6.59 -23.15 13.54
N PRO A 348 6.84 -22.30 12.53
CA PRO A 348 7.49 -21.00 12.73
C PRO A 348 6.65 -20.02 13.57
N GLY A 349 5.31 -20.15 13.55
CA GLY A 349 4.40 -19.31 14.32
C GLY A 349 4.21 -19.70 15.78
N LEU A 350 4.85 -20.78 16.25
CA LEU A 350 4.67 -21.26 17.63
C LEU A 350 4.94 -20.15 18.66
N GLY A 351 6.01 -19.38 18.48
CA GLY A 351 6.36 -18.28 19.39
C GLY A 351 5.27 -17.22 19.50
N ALA A 352 4.72 -16.78 18.36
CA ALA A 352 3.64 -15.80 18.29
C ALA A 352 2.34 -16.34 18.89
N VAL A 353 1.99 -17.61 18.61
CA VAL A 353 0.79 -18.27 19.18
C VAL A 353 0.89 -18.40 20.70
N LEU A 354 2.05 -18.79 21.23
CA LEU A 354 2.27 -18.87 22.68
C LEU A 354 2.12 -17.50 23.33
N ALA A 355 2.75 -16.47 22.76
CA ALA A 355 2.65 -15.09 23.24
C ALA A 355 1.20 -14.58 23.22
N ALA A 356 0.49 -14.77 22.11
CA ALA A 356 -0.92 -14.40 21.97
C ALA A 356 -1.84 -15.14 22.96
N CYS A 357 -1.46 -16.35 23.39
CA CYS A 357 -2.16 -17.11 24.44
C CYS A 357 -1.73 -16.74 25.87
N GLY A 358 -1.01 -15.62 26.05
CA GLY A 358 -0.62 -15.08 27.36
C GLY A 358 0.71 -15.60 27.90
N VAL A 359 1.51 -16.34 27.11
CA VAL A 359 2.83 -16.81 27.52
C VAL A 359 3.88 -15.73 27.21
N GLY A 360 4.31 -14.98 28.22
CA GLY A 360 5.39 -14.00 28.06
C GLY A 360 6.67 -14.63 27.49
N MET A 361 7.44 -13.88 26.70
CA MET A 361 8.64 -14.40 26.03
C MET A 361 8.39 -15.61 25.10
N GLY A 362 7.19 -15.73 24.52
CA GLY A 362 6.76 -16.88 23.70
C GLY A 362 7.75 -17.28 22.60
N HIS A 363 8.36 -16.33 21.88
CA HIS A 363 9.37 -16.61 20.85
C HIS A 363 10.64 -17.29 21.42
N PHE A 364 11.12 -16.84 22.57
CA PHE A 364 12.30 -17.43 23.23
C PHE A 364 11.99 -18.81 23.82
N ILE A 365 10.77 -19.00 24.33
CA ILE A 365 10.30 -20.31 24.79
C ILE A 365 10.19 -21.28 23.62
N ALA A 366 9.59 -20.87 22.50
CA ALA A 366 9.53 -21.69 21.29
C ALA A 366 10.93 -22.07 20.77
N GLN A 367 11.88 -21.12 20.79
CA GLN A 367 13.28 -21.39 20.46
C GLN A 367 13.90 -22.43 21.40
N ALA A 368 13.74 -22.27 22.72
CA ALA A 368 14.28 -23.22 23.70
C ALA A 368 13.67 -24.63 23.54
N VAL A 369 12.37 -24.70 23.22
CA VAL A 369 11.69 -25.95 22.90
C VAL A 369 12.26 -26.57 21.64
N ASN A 370 12.42 -25.80 20.55
CA ASN A 370 12.99 -26.25 19.29
C ASN A 370 14.43 -26.76 19.46
N ASP A 371 15.26 -26.05 20.23
CA ASP A 371 16.64 -26.44 20.53
C ASP A 371 16.70 -27.78 21.29
N LYS A 372 15.73 -28.02 22.18
CA LYS A 372 15.64 -29.27 22.96
C LYS A 372 15.15 -30.47 22.13
N VAL A 373 14.12 -30.28 21.30
CA VAL A 373 13.55 -31.38 20.50
C VAL A 373 14.36 -31.67 19.22
N GLY A 374 15.13 -30.68 18.75
CA GLY A 374 15.97 -30.76 17.56
C GLY A 374 15.17 -30.73 16.25
N GLU A 375 15.88 -30.74 15.11
CA GLU A 375 15.30 -30.51 13.77
C GLU A 375 14.17 -31.48 13.37
N LYS A 376 14.15 -32.70 13.93
CA LYS A 376 13.13 -33.73 13.66
C LYS A 376 12.12 -33.91 14.79
N GLY A 377 12.32 -33.21 15.90
CA GLY A 377 11.43 -33.31 17.05
C GLY A 377 10.18 -32.47 16.85
N ASP A 378 9.08 -32.92 17.43
CA ASP A 378 7.81 -32.19 17.42
C ASP A 378 7.82 -31.12 18.53
N PRO A 379 7.81 -29.81 18.18
CA PRO A 379 7.81 -28.74 19.17
C PRO A 379 6.59 -28.78 20.09
N TRP A 380 5.46 -29.33 19.65
CA TRP A 380 4.27 -29.45 20.49
C TRP A 380 4.44 -30.50 21.59
N LYS A 381 5.23 -31.55 21.35
CA LYS A 381 5.64 -32.48 22.42
C LYS A 381 6.60 -31.82 23.40
N GLY A 382 7.53 -31.01 22.90
CA GLY A 382 8.41 -30.22 23.76
C GLY A 382 7.62 -29.19 24.59
N TRP A 383 6.55 -28.61 24.03
CA TRP A 383 5.62 -27.77 24.78
C TRP A 383 4.84 -28.56 25.83
N ASP A 384 4.39 -29.78 25.54
CA ASP A 384 3.78 -30.66 26.55
C ASP A 384 4.74 -30.94 27.72
N ASP A 385 6.05 -31.14 27.46
CA ASP A 385 7.07 -31.26 28.51
C ASP A 385 7.16 -29.97 29.36
N VAL A 386 7.07 -28.80 28.73
CA VAL A 386 7.04 -27.51 29.43
C VAL A 386 5.79 -27.39 30.30
N LEU A 387 4.63 -27.80 29.81
CA LEU A 387 3.39 -27.81 30.59
C LEU A 387 3.45 -28.79 31.77
N ALA A 388 4.20 -29.88 31.66
CA ALA A 388 4.38 -30.85 32.74
C ALA A 388 5.31 -30.32 33.85
N ASP A 389 6.46 -29.75 33.48
CA ASP A 389 7.39 -29.10 34.41
C ASP A 389 8.21 -27.99 33.73
N PRO A 390 7.77 -26.71 33.82
CA PRO A 390 8.46 -25.60 33.17
C PRO A 390 9.90 -25.43 33.67
N LYS A 391 10.19 -25.74 34.94
CA LYS A 391 11.52 -25.54 35.54
C LYS A 391 12.52 -26.59 35.09
N ALA A 392 12.05 -27.80 34.77
CA ALA A 392 12.88 -28.85 34.20
C ALA A 392 13.06 -28.69 32.68
N ALA A 393 12.06 -28.12 31.99
CA ALA A 393 12.07 -28.01 30.55
C ALA A 393 12.71 -26.73 29.99
N LEU A 394 12.73 -25.62 30.75
CA LEU A 394 13.22 -24.32 30.30
C LEU A 394 14.32 -23.74 31.22
N PRO A 395 15.18 -22.85 30.69
CA PRO A 395 16.02 -21.97 31.51
C PRO A 395 15.19 -21.19 32.54
N LYS A 396 15.80 -20.87 33.69
CA LYS A 396 15.11 -20.21 34.82
C LYS A 396 14.45 -18.88 34.40
N GLU A 397 15.12 -18.14 33.53
CA GLU A 397 14.71 -16.84 32.99
C GLU A 397 13.44 -16.95 32.15
N LEU A 398 13.22 -18.07 31.46
CA LEU A 398 12.02 -18.32 30.64
C LEU A 398 10.91 -19.03 31.44
N ALA A 399 11.28 -19.97 32.31
CA ALA A 399 10.33 -20.76 33.11
C ALA A 399 9.41 -19.89 33.98
N ARG A 400 9.86 -18.71 34.43
CA ARG A 400 9.04 -17.78 35.22
C ARG A 400 7.88 -17.14 34.44
N HIS A 401 7.92 -17.16 33.10
CA HIS A 401 6.85 -16.63 32.25
C HIS A 401 5.74 -17.65 31.97
N VAL A 402 5.90 -18.90 32.45
CA VAL A 402 4.89 -19.96 32.32
C VAL A 402 4.14 -20.09 33.65
N ASP A 403 3.04 -19.35 33.80
CA ASP A 403 2.23 -19.36 35.02
C ASP A 403 1.46 -20.67 35.21
N ARG A 404 1.20 -21.05 36.48
CA ARG A 404 0.41 -22.25 36.82
C ARG A 404 -1.01 -22.23 36.27
N THR A 405 -1.61 -21.04 36.16
CA THR A 405 -2.96 -20.85 35.60
C THR A 405 -2.96 -21.11 34.11
N ILE A 406 -1.93 -20.63 33.40
CA ILE A 406 -1.72 -20.93 31.98
C ILE A 406 -1.57 -22.45 31.81
N VAL A 407 -0.70 -23.11 32.58
CA VAL A 407 -0.54 -24.57 32.49
C VAL A 407 -1.88 -25.30 32.62
N LYS A 408 -2.69 -24.93 33.63
CA LYS A 408 -4.02 -25.51 33.82
C LYS A 408 -4.97 -25.22 32.65
N SER A 409 -4.98 -23.99 32.12
CA SER A 409 -5.88 -23.64 31.01
C SER A 409 -5.60 -24.50 29.78
N TRP A 410 -4.32 -24.69 29.45
CA TRP A 410 -3.87 -25.56 28.36
C TRP A 410 -4.20 -27.04 28.61
N GLN A 411 -4.02 -27.55 29.82
CA GLN A 411 -4.36 -28.94 30.18
C GLN A 411 -5.87 -29.23 30.10
N THR A 412 -6.71 -28.23 30.39
CA THR A 412 -8.18 -28.35 30.29
C THR A 412 -8.75 -27.96 28.93
N MET A 413 -7.89 -27.56 27.98
CA MET A 413 -8.30 -27.04 26.68
C MET A 413 -8.99 -28.11 25.83
N HIS A 414 -10.11 -27.75 25.21
CA HIS A 414 -10.81 -28.64 24.30
C HIS A 414 -9.94 -29.03 23.10
N LYS A 415 -10.03 -30.28 22.64
CA LYS A 415 -9.20 -30.82 21.56
C LYS A 415 -9.21 -29.97 20.29
N ASP A 416 -10.40 -29.55 19.82
CA ASP A 416 -10.51 -28.71 18.61
C ASP A 416 -9.79 -27.37 18.76
N ARG A 417 -9.77 -26.78 19.97
CA ARG A 417 -9.06 -25.52 20.21
C ARG A 417 -7.55 -25.73 20.16
N ARG A 418 -7.06 -26.83 20.73
CA ARG A 418 -5.63 -27.20 20.66
C ARG A 418 -5.21 -27.47 19.22
N GLU A 419 -5.98 -28.25 18.46
CA GLU A 419 -5.74 -28.54 17.04
C GLU A 419 -5.70 -27.24 16.20
N PHE A 420 -6.57 -26.28 16.51
CA PHE A 420 -6.56 -24.97 15.87
C PHE A 420 -5.28 -24.17 16.16
N LEU A 421 -4.83 -24.11 17.41
CA LEU A 421 -3.57 -23.43 17.76
C LEU A 421 -2.35 -24.13 17.13
N GLU A 422 -2.37 -25.46 17.06
CA GLU A 422 -1.36 -26.26 16.34
C GLU A 422 -1.33 -25.90 14.85
N LEU A 423 -2.49 -25.79 14.20
CA LEU A 423 -2.58 -25.36 12.80
C LEU A 423 -2.05 -23.92 12.62
N LEU A 424 -2.46 -22.98 13.48
CA LEU A 424 -1.99 -21.59 13.43
C LEU A 424 -0.47 -21.50 13.57
N SER A 425 0.13 -22.31 14.45
CA SER A 425 1.58 -22.31 14.67
C SER A 425 2.39 -22.75 13.44
N ARG A 426 1.76 -23.41 12.44
CA ARG A 426 2.41 -23.73 11.16
C ARG A 426 2.57 -22.52 10.24
N VAL A 427 1.76 -21.48 10.46
CA VAL A 427 1.79 -20.22 9.71
C VAL A 427 2.77 -19.27 10.41
N ASP A 428 3.67 -18.61 9.67
CA ASP A 428 4.56 -17.58 10.24
C ASP A 428 3.78 -16.27 10.48
N LEU A 429 3.09 -16.23 11.63
CA LEU A 429 2.26 -15.12 12.08
C LEU A 429 3.10 -14.06 12.80
N SER A 430 2.82 -12.79 12.52
CA SER A 430 3.21 -11.73 13.46
C SER A 430 2.44 -11.85 14.77
N LEU A 431 2.89 -11.16 15.82
CA LEU A 431 2.18 -11.15 17.09
C LEU A 431 0.77 -10.55 16.95
N ASP A 432 0.62 -9.45 16.21
CA ASP A 432 -0.67 -8.81 15.93
C ASP A 432 -1.63 -9.79 15.23
N GLN A 433 -1.13 -10.53 14.23
CA GLN A 433 -1.89 -11.57 13.51
C GLN A 433 -2.29 -12.72 14.44
N ALA A 434 -1.38 -13.18 15.30
CA ALA A 434 -1.65 -14.24 16.24
C ALA A 434 -2.70 -13.81 17.28
N ILE A 435 -2.61 -12.61 17.84
CA ILE A 435 -3.60 -12.06 18.80
C ILE A 435 -4.99 -12.05 18.20
N PHE A 436 -5.13 -11.56 16.97
CA PHE A 436 -6.40 -11.53 16.27
C PHE A 436 -6.98 -12.95 16.05
N LEU A 437 -6.17 -13.89 15.58
CA LEU A 437 -6.64 -15.24 15.26
C LEU A 437 -6.88 -16.13 16.48
N VAL A 438 -6.16 -15.93 17.59
CA VAL A 438 -6.42 -16.72 18.79
C VAL A 438 -7.67 -16.26 19.53
N GLU A 439 -8.27 -15.12 19.22
CA GLU A 439 -9.49 -14.66 19.91
C GLU A 439 -10.73 -14.59 18.98
N PRO A 440 -11.37 -15.74 18.68
CA PRO A 440 -12.53 -15.79 17.78
C PRO A 440 -13.74 -14.97 18.25
N SER A 441 -13.80 -14.58 19.51
CA SER A 441 -14.90 -13.74 20.01
C SER A 441 -14.93 -12.36 19.35
N GLN A 442 -13.79 -11.87 18.85
CA GLN A 442 -13.67 -10.56 18.19
C GLN A 442 -13.93 -10.63 16.68
N TRP A 443 -13.97 -11.82 16.07
CA TRP A 443 -14.09 -11.96 14.62
C TRP A 443 -15.38 -11.37 14.06
N ALA A 444 -16.49 -11.50 14.80
CA ALA A 444 -17.78 -10.95 14.39
C ALA A 444 -17.75 -9.42 14.31
N ASP A 445 -17.02 -8.75 15.21
CA ASP A 445 -16.86 -7.29 15.22
C ASP A 445 -16.08 -6.79 14.00
N HIS A 446 -15.29 -7.68 13.40
CA HIS A 446 -14.55 -7.47 12.15
C HIS A 446 -15.29 -8.03 10.91
N GLY A 447 -16.55 -8.47 11.07
CA GLY A 447 -17.36 -8.98 9.95
C GLY A 447 -16.95 -10.37 9.44
N LEU A 448 -16.08 -11.08 10.15
CA LEU A 448 -15.70 -12.46 9.81
C LEU A 448 -16.83 -13.42 10.20
N THR A 449 -17.19 -14.30 9.27
CA THR A 449 -18.33 -15.24 9.42
C THR A 449 -17.90 -16.69 9.69
N CYS A 450 -16.60 -16.99 9.61
CA CYS A 450 -16.08 -18.34 9.83
C CYS A 450 -15.79 -18.63 11.31
N SER A 451 -15.72 -19.91 11.67
CA SER A 451 -15.29 -20.35 13.01
C SER A 451 -13.94 -21.07 12.98
N PRO A 452 -13.27 -21.27 14.14
CA PRO A 452 -12.05 -22.08 14.21
C PRO A 452 -12.24 -23.50 13.62
N LYS A 453 -13.44 -24.07 13.72
CA LYS A 453 -13.77 -25.38 13.14
C LYS A 453 -13.82 -25.34 11.62
N ASP A 454 -14.23 -24.21 11.05
CA ASP A 454 -14.25 -24.03 9.59
C ASP A 454 -12.82 -23.84 9.07
N ILE A 455 -11.97 -23.10 9.78
CA ILE A 455 -10.53 -23.00 9.45
C ILE A 455 -9.84 -24.36 9.53
N LEU A 456 -10.16 -25.19 10.52
CA LEU A 456 -9.62 -26.55 10.60
C LEU A 456 -10.02 -27.41 9.38
N LYS A 457 -11.21 -27.20 8.81
CA LYS A 457 -11.66 -27.88 7.58
C LYS A 457 -11.11 -27.25 6.31
N ASN A 458 -10.92 -25.93 6.31
CA ASN A 458 -10.36 -25.16 5.21
C ASN A 458 -9.38 -24.11 5.75
N PRO A 459 -8.08 -24.45 5.83
CA PRO A 459 -7.07 -23.54 6.33
C PRO A 459 -6.91 -22.25 5.50
N TYR A 460 -7.30 -22.27 4.22
CA TYR A 460 -7.24 -21.10 3.35
C TYR A 460 -8.22 -19.99 3.76
N LEU A 461 -9.20 -20.29 4.61
CA LEU A 461 -10.02 -19.27 5.25
C LEU A 461 -9.20 -18.29 6.10
N ILE A 462 -7.97 -18.64 6.53
CA ILE A 462 -7.06 -17.69 7.20
C ILE A 462 -6.73 -16.51 6.27
N TYR A 463 -6.41 -16.79 5.00
CA TYR A 463 -6.20 -15.74 4.00
C TYR A 463 -7.52 -15.03 3.70
N GLU A 464 -8.57 -15.78 3.36
CA GLU A 464 -9.86 -15.18 2.95
C GLU A 464 -10.41 -14.22 4.01
N ALA A 465 -10.37 -14.63 5.27
CA ALA A 465 -10.94 -13.88 6.40
C ALA A 465 -10.10 -12.66 6.80
N THR A 466 -8.80 -12.64 6.51
CA THR A 466 -7.90 -11.55 6.95
C THR A 466 -7.46 -10.62 5.83
N ARG A 467 -7.64 -10.98 4.55
CA ARG A 467 -7.07 -10.23 3.41
C ARG A 467 -7.50 -8.76 3.31
N LEU A 468 -8.62 -8.39 3.94
CA LEU A 468 -9.15 -7.01 3.97
C LEU A 468 -9.07 -6.37 5.37
N GLU A 469 -8.42 -7.03 6.33
CA GLU A 469 -8.20 -6.56 7.69
C GLU A 469 -6.89 -5.76 7.80
N GLU A 470 -6.66 -5.15 8.97
CA GLU A 470 -5.44 -4.39 9.26
C GLU A 470 -4.14 -5.21 9.16
N PHE A 471 -4.22 -6.50 9.51
CA PHE A 471 -3.09 -7.40 9.54
C PHE A 471 -3.32 -8.59 8.59
N PRO A 472 -3.35 -8.37 7.27
CA PRO A 472 -3.67 -9.42 6.32
C PRO A 472 -2.59 -10.50 6.33
N ILE A 473 -3.01 -11.76 6.20
CA ILE A 473 -2.10 -12.91 6.08
C ILE A 473 -2.10 -13.35 4.63
N ALA A 474 -0.97 -13.25 3.92
CA ALA A 474 -0.93 -13.60 2.51
C ALA A 474 -1.20 -15.09 2.27
N LEU A 475 -1.82 -15.38 1.12
CA LEU A 475 -2.06 -16.75 0.66
C LEU A 475 -0.78 -17.60 0.69
N GLY A 476 0.35 -17.03 0.28
CA GLY A 476 1.65 -17.72 0.29
C GLY A 476 2.06 -18.25 1.67
N LYS A 477 1.76 -17.53 2.76
CA LYS A 477 2.04 -18.02 4.14
C LYS A 477 1.19 -19.22 4.51
N VAL A 478 -0.08 -19.19 4.11
CA VAL A 478 -1.00 -20.30 4.35
C VAL A 478 -0.53 -21.51 3.53
N ASP A 479 -0.17 -21.31 2.26
CA ASP A 479 0.34 -22.36 1.37
C ASP A 479 1.63 -22.98 1.94
N GLN A 480 2.58 -22.17 2.40
CA GLN A 480 3.81 -22.63 3.08
C GLN A 480 3.53 -23.40 4.38
N ALA A 481 2.38 -23.20 5.04
CA ALA A 481 2.01 -23.87 6.27
C ALA A 481 1.30 -25.22 6.03
N VAL A 482 0.37 -25.26 5.07
CA VAL A 482 -0.51 -26.42 4.84
C VAL A 482 -0.15 -27.24 3.61
N PHE A 483 0.69 -26.70 2.75
CA PHE A 483 1.24 -27.38 1.59
C PHE A 483 2.77 -27.15 1.46
N PRO A 484 3.57 -27.43 2.53
CA PRO A 484 5.00 -27.22 2.51
C PRO A 484 5.74 -28.26 1.64
N ASN A 485 7.06 -28.10 1.55
CA ASN A 485 7.90 -29.07 0.86
C ASN A 485 7.78 -30.50 1.43
N GLY A 486 8.15 -31.48 0.62
CA GLY A 486 8.03 -32.91 0.96
C GLY A 486 8.82 -33.34 2.20
N TYR A 487 9.86 -32.60 2.61
CA TYR A 487 10.56 -32.90 3.86
C TYR A 487 9.69 -32.60 5.08
N ILE A 488 9.06 -31.42 5.13
CA ILE A 488 8.17 -31.04 6.23
C ILE A 488 6.95 -31.94 6.26
N LEU A 489 6.27 -32.17 5.12
CA LEU A 489 5.09 -33.04 5.05
C LEU A 489 5.37 -34.46 5.55
N LYS A 490 6.55 -35.02 5.24
CA LYS A 490 6.94 -36.37 5.65
C LYS A 490 7.17 -36.49 7.16
N HIS A 491 7.77 -35.49 7.79
CA HIS A 491 8.12 -35.55 9.22
C HIS A 491 7.02 -34.98 10.12
N PHE A 492 6.24 -34.02 9.61
CA PHE A 492 5.19 -33.29 10.32
C PHE A 492 3.91 -33.22 9.47
N PRO A 493 3.24 -34.36 9.19
CA PRO A 493 2.04 -34.37 8.37
C PRO A 493 0.91 -33.56 9.01
N LEU A 494 0.06 -32.95 8.18
CA LEU A 494 -1.15 -32.29 8.68
C LEU A 494 -2.20 -33.32 9.12
N PRO A 495 -3.01 -33.00 10.15
CA PRO A 495 -4.18 -33.80 10.51
C PRO A 495 -5.16 -33.92 9.34
N GLU A 496 -5.92 -35.03 9.27
CA GLU A 496 -6.85 -35.33 8.18
C GLU A 496 -7.82 -34.19 7.86
N ARG A 497 -8.32 -33.49 8.89
CA ARG A 497 -9.27 -32.37 8.74
C ARG A 497 -8.70 -31.21 7.92
N SER A 498 -7.42 -30.90 8.10
CA SER A 498 -6.74 -29.75 7.50
C SER A 498 -5.80 -30.14 6.36
N ARG A 499 -5.72 -31.43 6.02
CA ARG A 499 -4.75 -31.97 5.07
C ARG A 499 -5.03 -31.45 3.66
N VAL A 500 -3.98 -31.00 2.97
CA VAL A 500 -3.99 -30.58 1.57
C VAL A 500 -2.94 -31.42 0.86
N ASP A 501 -3.37 -32.38 0.03
CA ASP A 501 -2.47 -33.38 -0.56
C ASP A 501 -2.06 -33.07 -2.00
N THR A 502 -2.77 -32.17 -2.69
CA THR A 502 -2.58 -31.92 -4.13
C THR A 502 -2.58 -30.42 -4.46
N PRO A 503 -1.88 -29.99 -5.52
CA PRO A 503 -1.90 -28.58 -5.96
C PRO A 503 -3.29 -28.09 -6.36
N VAL A 504 -4.15 -29.00 -6.84
CA VAL A 504 -5.49 -28.73 -7.37
C VAL A 504 -6.58 -28.94 -6.32
N ASP A 505 -6.24 -28.92 -5.04
CA ASP A 505 -7.22 -28.94 -3.95
C ASP A 505 -8.21 -27.78 -4.13
N ALA A 506 -9.51 -28.07 -4.13
CA ALA A 506 -10.55 -27.09 -4.44
C ALA A 506 -10.54 -25.88 -3.49
N ARG A 507 -10.13 -26.06 -2.23
CA ARG A 507 -9.99 -24.98 -1.25
C ARG A 507 -8.83 -24.05 -1.60
N ARG A 508 -7.69 -24.61 -2.02
CA ARG A 508 -6.52 -23.87 -2.49
C ARG A 508 -6.84 -23.11 -3.78
N LEU A 509 -7.51 -23.76 -4.73
CA LEU A 509 -7.92 -23.15 -5.99
C LEU A 509 -8.86 -21.95 -5.78
N ARG A 510 -9.83 -22.06 -4.86
CA ARG A 510 -10.68 -20.93 -4.47
C ARG A 510 -9.85 -19.75 -3.97
N ALA A 511 -8.91 -20.00 -3.07
CA ALA A 511 -8.07 -18.94 -2.52
C ALA A 511 -7.18 -18.28 -3.60
N LEU A 512 -6.64 -19.07 -4.53
CA LEU A 512 -5.91 -18.55 -5.68
C LEU A 512 -6.81 -17.71 -6.58
N VAL A 513 -8.05 -18.12 -6.84
CA VAL A 513 -9.03 -17.34 -7.61
C VAL A 513 -9.36 -16.03 -6.92
N ILE A 514 -9.63 -16.04 -5.61
CA ILE A 514 -9.84 -14.81 -4.83
C ILE A 514 -8.64 -13.89 -4.98
N GLN A 515 -7.41 -14.38 -4.81
CA GLN A 515 -6.21 -13.58 -4.97
C GLN A 515 -6.10 -12.95 -6.38
N ARG A 516 -6.44 -13.68 -7.46
CA ARG A 516 -6.43 -13.09 -8.80
C ARG A 516 -7.47 -11.99 -8.94
N LEU A 517 -8.69 -12.24 -8.46
CA LEU A 517 -9.77 -11.29 -8.57
C LEU A 517 -9.50 -10.03 -7.74
N GLU A 518 -8.84 -10.14 -6.59
CA GLU A 518 -8.38 -8.99 -5.80
C GLU A 518 -7.30 -8.18 -6.55
N ALA A 519 -6.35 -8.86 -7.21
CA ALA A 519 -5.37 -8.21 -8.08
C ALA A 519 -6.06 -7.50 -9.27
N ALA A 520 -6.99 -8.19 -9.93
CA ALA A 520 -7.78 -7.63 -11.03
C ALA A 520 -8.63 -6.42 -10.58
N ALA A 521 -9.18 -6.45 -9.36
CA ALA A 521 -9.89 -5.33 -8.77
C ALA A 521 -9.00 -4.11 -8.55
N SER A 522 -7.73 -4.34 -8.18
CA SER A 522 -6.73 -3.29 -8.05
C SER A 522 -6.32 -2.71 -9.41
N GLU A 523 -6.37 -3.52 -10.46
CA GLU A 523 -6.20 -3.13 -11.88
C GLU A 523 -7.47 -2.45 -12.47
N GLY A 524 -8.56 -2.37 -11.69
CA GLY A 524 -9.82 -1.71 -12.08
C GLY A 524 -10.92 -2.65 -12.59
N HIS A 525 -10.67 -3.95 -12.70
CA HIS A 525 -11.63 -4.94 -13.17
C HIS A 525 -12.56 -5.41 -12.03
N THR A 526 -13.87 -5.43 -12.26
CA THR A 526 -14.84 -5.96 -11.28
C THR A 526 -15.22 -7.41 -11.53
N LEU A 527 -14.81 -7.97 -12.66
CA LEU A 527 -15.00 -9.36 -13.06
C LEU A 527 -13.89 -9.80 -14.01
N GLN A 528 -13.66 -11.11 -14.11
CA GLN A 528 -12.82 -11.72 -15.15
C GLN A 528 -13.51 -12.92 -15.78
N THR A 529 -13.35 -13.10 -17.08
CA THR A 529 -13.83 -14.30 -17.76
C THR A 529 -13.06 -15.54 -17.28
N ARG A 530 -13.64 -16.74 -17.46
CA ARG A 530 -12.95 -18.00 -17.15
C ARG A 530 -11.60 -18.11 -17.85
N ALA A 531 -11.53 -17.72 -19.13
CA ALA A 531 -10.31 -17.82 -19.92
C ALA A 531 -9.20 -16.93 -19.35
N GLU A 532 -9.51 -15.66 -19.04
CA GLU A 532 -8.56 -14.72 -18.44
C GLU A 532 -8.09 -15.19 -17.06
N LEU A 533 -9.02 -15.71 -16.24
CA LEU A 533 -8.72 -16.24 -14.91
C LEU A 533 -7.76 -17.44 -14.99
N ILE A 534 -8.01 -18.37 -15.92
CA ILE A 534 -7.14 -19.53 -16.16
C ILE A 534 -5.76 -19.07 -16.63
N GLY A 535 -5.70 -18.15 -17.60
CA GLY A 535 -4.44 -17.58 -18.09
C GLY A 535 -3.63 -16.98 -16.95
N GLY A 536 -4.24 -16.05 -16.20
CA GLY A 536 -3.58 -15.40 -15.06
C GLY A 536 -3.28 -16.32 -13.86
N LEU A 537 -3.89 -17.51 -13.78
CA LEU A 537 -3.52 -18.54 -12.80
C LEU A 537 -2.32 -19.36 -13.26
N ARG A 538 -2.18 -19.61 -14.55
CA ARG A 538 -1.07 -20.37 -15.14
C ARG A 538 0.20 -19.53 -15.30
N ASP A 539 0.03 -18.24 -15.55
CA ASP A 539 1.13 -17.29 -15.75
C ASP A 539 1.73 -16.79 -14.43
N ARG A 540 1.25 -17.27 -13.28
CA ARG A 540 1.91 -17.03 -12.00
C ARG A 540 3.25 -17.76 -12.02
N GLY A 541 4.33 -17.00 -11.89
CA GLY A 541 5.62 -17.55 -11.50
C GLY A 541 5.49 -18.14 -10.10
N ASP A 542 4.99 -19.36 -9.98
CA ASP A 542 5.09 -20.12 -8.74
C ASP A 542 6.55 -20.56 -8.64
N GLY A 543 7.37 -19.75 -7.94
CA GLY A 543 8.84 -19.86 -7.84
C GLY A 543 9.42 -21.20 -7.34
N GLU A 544 8.59 -22.21 -7.10
CA GLU A 544 9.00 -23.62 -7.16
C GLU A 544 8.31 -24.28 -8.36
N GLN A 545 9.07 -24.58 -9.42
CA GLN A 545 8.70 -25.37 -10.61
C GLN A 545 8.07 -26.77 -10.32
N LYS A 546 7.67 -27.08 -9.08
CA LYS A 546 7.06 -28.36 -8.70
C LYS A 546 5.56 -28.36 -8.50
N LEU A 547 4.88 -27.21 -8.52
CA LEU A 547 3.42 -27.18 -8.40
C LEU A 547 2.81 -26.12 -9.31
N ALA A 548 3.21 -26.10 -10.59
CA ALA A 548 2.40 -25.45 -11.63
C ALA A 548 1.00 -26.04 -11.50
N THR A 549 0.12 -25.29 -10.84
CA THR A 549 -1.22 -25.76 -10.55
C THR A 549 -1.85 -25.87 -11.91
N LEU A 550 -2.09 -27.10 -12.37
CA LEU A 550 -2.62 -27.33 -13.71
C LEU A 550 -4.10 -26.93 -13.68
N VAL A 551 -4.35 -25.63 -13.72
CA VAL A 551 -5.67 -25.05 -13.70
C VAL A 551 -6.24 -25.25 -15.10
N THR A 552 -7.17 -26.19 -15.22
CA THR A 552 -8.01 -26.37 -16.40
C THR A 552 -9.41 -25.89 -16.10
N GLU A 553 -10.20 -25.72 -17.16
CA GLU A 553 -11.63 -25.45 -17.02
C GLU A 553 -12.33 -26.53 -16.18
N ASP A 554 -12.03 -27.80 -16.41
CA ASP A 554 -12.64 -28.91 -15.65
C ASP A 554 -12.31 -28.84 -14.15
N VAL A 555 -11.04 -28.53 -13.82
CA VAL A 555 -10.59 -28.40 -12.44
C VAL A 555 -11.25 -27.20 -11.74
N LEU A 556 -11.35 -26.05 -12.42
CA LEU A 556 -12.07 -24.89 -11.87
C LEU A 556 -13.55 -25.16 -11.66
N ARG A 557 -14.21 -25.90 -12.57
CA ARG A 557 -15.62 -26.24 -12.43
C ARG A 557 -15.93 -27.09 -11.20
N VAL A 558 -15.01 -27.95 -10.79
CA VAL A 558 -15.14 -28.69 -9.52
C VAL A 558 -15.03 -27.74 -8.33
N ALA A 559 -14.03 -26.85 -8.34
CA ALA A 559 -13.86 -25.86 -7.28
C ALA A 559 -15.05 -24.88 -7.16
N GLU A 560 -15.63 -24.49 -8.30
CA GLU A 560 -16.85 -23.67 -8.39
C GLU A 560 -18.01 -24.29 -7.61
N GLN A 561 -18.29 -25.57 -7.84
CA GLN A 561 -19.47 -26.23 -7.28
C GLN A 561 -19.31 -26.51 -5.79
N GLU A 562 -18.10 -26.89 -5.37
CA GLU A 562 -17.85 -27.34 -4.01
C GLU A 562 -17.53 -26.20 -3.05
N ASN A 563 -16.88 -25.14 -3.54
CA ASN A 563 -16.24 -24.18 -2.65
C ASN A 563 -16.57 -22.72 -2.94
N TYR A 564 -17.02 -22.28 -4.12
CA TYR A 564 -17.15 -20.84 -4.44
C TYR A 564 -18.32 -20.08 -3.79
N PRO A 565 -19.46 -20.70 -3.41
CA PRO A 565 -20.54 -19.98 -2.77
C PRO A 565 -20.07 -19.16 -1.55
N GLY A 566 -20.56 -17.93 -1.44
CA GLY A 566 -20.29 -17.03 -0.32
C GLY A 566 -19.18 -15.99 -0.54
N GLU A 567 -18.22 -16.20 -1.45
CA GLU A 567 -17.13 -15.22 -1.69
C GLU A 567 -16.80 -15.00 -3.16
N VAL A 568 -17.07 -15.97 -4.05
CA VAL A 568 -16.91 -15.82 -5.49
C VAL A 568 -18.25 -16.07 -6.17
N ARG A 569 -18.72 -15.09 -6.93
CA ARG A 569 -19.94 -15.17 -7.73
C ARG A 569 -19.59 -15.48 -9.17
N VAL A 570 -20.23 -16.51 -9.73
CA VAL A 570 -20.16 -16.81 -11.16
C VAL A 570 -21.32 -16.12 -11.86
N VAL A 571 -21.02 -15.33 -12.88
CA VAL A 571 -21.98 -14.58 -13.71
C VAL A 571 -21.79 -14.94 -15.18
N GLN A 572 -22.72 -14.52 -16.02
CA GLN A 572 -22.65 -14.68 -17.48
C GLN A 572 -22.40 -13.31 -18.12
N THR A 573 -21.46 -13.25 -19.06
CA THR A 573 -21.26 -12.06 -19.90
C THR A 573 -22.44 -11.91 -20.87
N ALA A 574 -22.54 -10.75 -21.55
CA ALA A 574 -23.54 -10.55 -22.60
C ALA A 574 -23.38 -11.55 -23.77
N ALA A 575 -22.18 -12.08 -23.98
CA ALA A 575 -21.90 -13.12 -24.99
C ALA A 575 -22.26 -14.54 -24.51
N GLY A 576 -22.60 -14.71 -23.22
CA GLY A 576 -22.91 -16.02 -22.63
C GLY A 576 -21.68 -16.78 -22.11
N ASP A 577 -20.54 -16.10 -21.94
CA ASP A 577 -19.34 -16.69 -21.35
C ASP A 577 -19.41 -16.61 -19.82
N PRO A 578 -18.94 -17.65 -19.09
CA PRO A 578 -18.84 -17.59 -17.65
C PRO A 578 -17.73 -16.62 -17.21
N ALA A 579 -18.06 -15.78 -16.23
CA ALA A 579 -17.14 -14.86 -15.58
C ALA A 579 -17.27 -14.93 -14.06
N TYR A 580 -16.23 -14.49 -13.36
CA TYR A 580 -16.09 -14.58 -11.91
C TYR A 580 -15.92 -13.19 -11.33
N GLN A 581 -16.59 -12.96 -10.22
CA GLN A 581 -16.58 -11.70 -9.51
C GLN A 581 -16.44 -11.98 -8.01
N LEU A 582 -15.73 -11.11 -7.29
CA LEU A 582 -15.74 -11.13 -5.83
C LEU A 582 -17.14 -10.81 -5.34
N GLU A 583 -17.70 -11.62 -4.44
CA GLU A 583 -19.07 -11.47 -3.94
C GLU A 583 -19.31 -10.06 -3.36
N ARG A 584 -18.31 -9.48 -2.67
CA ARG A 584 -18.37 -8.09 -2.19
C ARG A 584 -18.62 -7.07 -3.32
N LEU A 585 -17.93 -7.22 -4.46
CA LEU A 585 -18.09 -6.33 -5.62
C LEU A 585 -19.44 -6.57 -6.31
N ALA A 586 -19.90 -7.82 -6.34
CA ALA A 586 -21.22 -8.14 -6.88
C ALA A 586 -22.35 -7.49 -6.06
N GLN A 587 -22.23 -7.47 -4.73
CA GLN A 587 -23.17 -6.81 -3.82
C GLN A 587 -23.16 -5.29 -3.99
N VAL A 588 -21.96 -4.70 -4.06
CA VAL A 588 -21.73 -3.28 -4.33
C VAL A 588 -22.38 -2.87 -5.66
N GLY A 589 -22.12 -3.59 -6.74
CA GLY A 589 -22.71 -3.31 -8.06
C GLY A 589 -24.24 -3.43 -8.07
N GLU A 590 -24.81 -4.41 -7.38
CA GLU A 590 -26.25 -4.57 -7.26
C GLU A 590 -26.89 -3.44 -6.45
N LEU A 591 -26.26 -2.99 -5.35
CA LEU A 591 -26.73 -1.84 -4.56
C LEU A 591 -26.77 -0.56 -5.41
N ILE A 592 -25.72 -0.29 -6.20
CA ILE A 592 -25.66 0.85 -7.12
C ILE A 592 -26.83 0.77 -8.11
N ARG A 593 -26.95 -0.36 -8.82
CA ARG A 593 -27.98 -0.59 -9.84
C ARG A 593 -29.39 -0.42 -9.27
N GLN A 594 -29.68 -1.03 -8.12
CA GLN A 594 -30.98 -0.91 -7.46
C GLN A 594 -31.27 0.53 -7.05
N THR A 595 -30.28 1.23 -6.49
CA THR A 595 -30.44 2.62 -6.04
C THR A 595 -30.72 3.55 -7.22
N VAL A 596 -29.93 3.47 -8.29
CA VAL A 596 -30.11 4.28 -9.50
C VAL A 596 -31.50 4.04 -10.09
N ARG A 597 -31.86 2.78 -10.36
CA ARG A 597 -33.16 2.43 -10.97
C ARG A 597 -34.35 2.83 -10.10
N LYS A 598 -34.28 2.59 -8.79
CA LYS A 598 -35.35 2.93 -7.85
C LYS A 598 -35.55 4.44 -7.75
N ARG A 599 -34.47 5.22 -7.71
CA ARG A 599 -34.56 6.69 -7.64
C ARG A 599 -35.01 7.29 -8.97
N ALA A 600 -34.51 6.79 -10.10
CA ALA A 600 -34.89 7.25 -11.44
C ALA A 600 -36.38 7.03 -11.73
N LYS A 601 -36.95 5.90 -11.28
CA LYS A 601 -38.39 5.60 -11.38
C LYS A 601 -39.24 6.23 -10.27
N GLY A 602 -38.62 6.90 -9.31
CA GLY A 602 -39.32 7.49 -8.17
C GLY A 602 -40.15 8.71 -8.55
N ARG A 603 -41.14 9.06 -7.72
CA ARG A 603 -41.94 10.29 -7.91
C ARG A 603 -41.02 11.52 -7.96
N ARG A 604 -41.11 12.26 -9.06
CA ARG A 604 -40.37 13.50 -9.29
C ARG A 604 -40.84 14.60 -8.33
N HIS A 605 -39.93 15.51 -8.02
CA HIS A 605 -40.24 16.69 -7.23
C HIS A 605 -40.94 17.74 -8.09
N ASP A 606 -41.90 18.42 -7.51
CA ASP A 606 -42.57 19.56 -8.12
C ASP A 606 -41.82 20.82 -7.66
N VAL A 607 -41.16 21.50 -8.58
CA VAL A 607 -40.36 22.71 -8.29
C VAL A 607 -40.74 23.78 -9.31
N GLU A 608 -41.43 24.81 -8.82
CA GLU A 608 -41.82 25.96 -9.63
C GLU A 608 -40.74 27.06 -9.50
N ALA A 609 -40.07 27.37 -10.61
CA ALA A 609 -38.97 28.33 -10.60
C ALA A 609 -38.82 29.05 -11.96
N ASP A 610 -38.49 30.34 -11.92
CA ASP A 610 -37.96 31.06 -13.09
C ASP A 610 -36.46 30.79 -13.24
N TRP A 611 -36.12 29.58 -13.68
CA TRP A 611 -34.73 29.16 -13.88
C TRP A 611 -33.96 30.08 -14.82
N ARG A 612 -34.64 30.68 -15.80
CA ARG A 612 -34.00 31.59 -16.74
C ARG A 612 -33.67 32.91 -16.07
N GLY A 613 -34.61 33.51 -15.36
CA GLY A 613 -34.37 34.74 -14.59
C GLY A 613 -33.25 34.58 -13.58
N MET A 614 -33.27 33.50 -12.78
CA MET A 614 -32.22 33.21 -11.79
C MET A 614 -30.83 33.00 -12.43
N LEU A 615 -30.78 32.37 -13.61
CA LEU A 615 -29.54 32.21 -14.36
C LEU A 615 -29.03 33.56 -14.91
N ASP A 616 -29.94 34.39 -15.42
CA ASP A 616 -29.64 35.71 -15.96
C ASP A 616 -29.13 36.67 -14.89
N ASP A 617 -29.63 36.58 -13.66
CA ASP A 617 -29.13 37.35 -12.51
C ASP A 617 -27.66 37.03 -12.18
N VAL A 618 -27.25 35.77 -12.37
CA VAL A 618 -25.87 35.33 -12.10
C VAL A 618 -24.94 35.63 -13.29
N LEU A 619 -25.41 35.42 -14.53
CA LEU A 619 -24.59 35.61 -15.73
C LEU A 619 -24.58 37.05 -16.26
N GLY A 620 -25.49 37.91 -15.77
CA GLY A 620 -25.67 39.27 -16.23
C GLY A 620 -26.32 39.38 -17.62
N LYS A 621 -26.27 40.58 -18.20
CA LYS A 621 -26.92 40.89 -19.49
C LYS A 621 -26.31 40.10 -20.65
N LEU A 622 -27.15 39.76 -21.63
CA LEU A 622 -26.71 39.12 -22.86
C LEU A 622 -25.67 39.99 -23.61
N PRO A 623 -24.62 39.37 -24.17
CA PRO A 623 -23.66 40.06 -25.02
C PRO A 623 -24.32 40.52 -26.33
N LYS A 624 -23.74 41.55 -26.96
CA LYS A 624 -24.17 42.02 -28.28
C LYS A 624 -23.27 41.41 -29.37
N GLY A 625 -23.78 41.30 -30.60
CA GLY A 625 -23.01 40.82 -31.76
C GLY A 625 -23.07 39.30 -31.96
N ASP A 626 -22.04 38.74 -32.60
CA ASP A 626 -22.01 37.34 -33.07
C ASP A 626 -22.13 36.30 -31.94
N ASP A 627 -21.78 36.68 -30.70
CA ASP A 627 -21.86 35.81 -29.52
C ASP A 627 -23.29 35.65 -28.95
N LEU A 628 -24.26 36.48 -29.38
CA LEU A 628 -25.62 36.49 -28.84
C LEU A 628 -26.33 35.16 -29.05
N ALA A 629 -26.30 34.60 -30.27
CA ALA A 629 -27.00 33.36 -30.59
C ALA A 629 -26.46 32.17 -29.80
N THR A 630 -25.13 32.10 -29.66
CA THR A 630 -24.45 31.03 -28.92
C THR A 630 -24.68 31.16 -27.42
N GLU A 631 -24.64 32.38 -26.86
CA GLU A 631 -24.95 32.61 -25.45
C GLU A 631 -26.42 32.29 -25.13
N GLU A 632 -27.34 32.71 -25.99
CA GLU A 632 -28.77 32.40 -25.83
C GLU A 632 -29.01 30.88 -25.87
N ARG A 633 -28.33 30.18 -26.79
CA ARG A 633 -28.36 28.72 -26.86
C ARG A 633 -27.78 28.07 -25.60
N ALA A 634 -26.67 28.59 -25.06
CA ALA A 634 -26.07 28.11 -23.81
C ALA A 634 -26.98 28.31 -22.60
N ARG A 635 -27.66 29.47 -22.51
CA ARG A 635 -28.61 29.75 -21.44
C ARG A 635 -29.88 28.90 -21.56
N LYS A 636 -30.36 28.64 -22.78
CA LYS A 636 -31.46 27.68 -23.02
C LYS A 636 -31.10 26.27 -22.53
N GLU A 637 -29.89 25.80 -22.82
CA GLU A 637 -29.38 24.51 -22.33
C GLU A 637 -29.34 24.48 -20.80
N LYS A 638 -28.65 25.44 -20.19
CA LYS A 638 -28.53 25.55 -18.72
C LYS A 638 -29.89 25.65 -18.03
N THR A 639 -30.85 26.36 -18.60
CA THR A 639 -32.22 26.47 -18.05
C THR A 639 -32.93 25.11 -18.03
N ALA A 640 -32.85 24.34 -19.13
CA ALA A 640 -33.44 23.01 -19.19
C ALA A 640 -32.76 22.03 -18.22
N VAL A 641 -31.44 22.13 -18.09
CA VAL A 641 -30.68 21.34 -17.10
C VAL A 641 -31.12 21.67 -15.67
N LEU A 642 -31.24 22.94 -15.30
CA LEU A 642 -31.69 23.35 -13.97
C LEU A 642 -33.05 22.73 -13.59
N ALA A 643 -34.00 22.77 -14.53
CA ALA A 643 -35.32 22.17 -14.33
C ALA A 643 -35.23 20.65 -14.10
N GLU A 644 -34.40 19.95 -14.87
CA GLU A 644 -34.21 18.51 -14.73
C GLU A 644 -33.57 18.15 -13.39
N LEU A 645 -32.47 18.81 -13.01
CA LEU A 645 -31.78 18.59 -11.75
C LEU A 645 -32.69 18.88 -10.53
N ALA A 646 -33.56 19.88 -10.63
CA ALA A 646 -34.52 20.23 -9.58
C ALA A 646 -35.67 19.23 -9.46
N ALA A 647 -36.11 18.62 -10.55
CA ALA A 647 -37.23 17.69 -10.53
C ALA A 647 -36.81 16.25 -10.16
N SER A 648 -35.58 15.85 -10.45
CA SER A 648 -35.14 14.46 -10.36
C SER A 648 -34.65 14.04 -8.97
N ARG A 649 -34.95 12.79 -8.58
CA ARG A 649 -34.48 12.22 -7.30
C ARG A 649 -33.03 11.72 -7.37
N ILE A 650 -32.60 11.34 -8.56
CA ILE A 650 -31.21 11.10 -8.94
C ILE A 650 -31.01 11.70 -10.32
N SER A 651 -29.90 12.39 -10.54
CA SER A 651 -29.56 12.91 -11.85
C SER A 651 -28.06 12.91 -12.09
N VAL A 652 -27.65 12.78 -13.35
CA VAL A 652 -26.28 13.04 -13.80
C VAL A 652 -26.18 14.40 -14.47
N LEU A 653 -25.15 15.17 -14.13
CA LEU A 653 -24.77 16.41 -14.79
C LEU A 653 -23.40 16.21 -15.45
N ILE A 654 -23.43 16.04 -16.76
CA ILE A 654 -22.25 15.77 -17.59
C ILE A 654 -21.84 17.08 -18.26
N GLY A 655 -20.54 17.30 -18.40
CA GLY A 655 -20.07 18.32 -19.32
C GLY A 655 -18.56 18.51 -19.24
N PRO A 656 -17.89 18.88 -20.34
CA PRO A 656 -16.46 19.19 -20.34
C PRO A 656 -16.06 20.30 -19.37
N ALA A 657 -14.75 20.47 -19.19
CA ALA A 657 -14.21 21.65 -18.53
C ALA A 657 -14.69 22.93 -19.24
N GLY A 658 -15.09 23.95 -18.48
CA GLY A 658 -15.49 25.24 -19.04
C GLY A 658 -16.95 25.35 -19.51
N THR A 659 -17.79 24.33 -19.37
CA THR A 659 -19.25 24.45 -19.65
C THR A 659 -20.05 25.20 -18.58
N GLY A 660 -19.43 25.44 -17.41
CA GLY A 660 -20.05 26.20 -16.31
C GLY A 660 -20.87 25.35 -15.32
N LYS A 661 -20.57 24.05 -15.19
CA LYS A 661 -21.23 23.14 -14.22
C LYS A 661 -21.38 23.74 -12.81
N THR A 662 -20.29 24.23 -12.22
CA THR A 662 -20.33 24.79 -10.86
C THR A 662 -21.17 26.06 -10.76
N THR A 663 -21.16 26.91 -11.79
CA THR A 663 -22.02 28.11 -11.85
C THR A 663 -23.49 27.72 -11.93
N LEU A 664 -23.83 26.73 -12.77
CA LEU A 664 -25.18 26.18 -12.87
C LEU A 664 -25.65 25.63 -11.50
N LEU A 665 -24.81 24.86 -10.82
CA LEU A 665 -25.13 24.34 -9.48
C LEU A 665 -25.34 25.45 -8.45
N SER A 666 -24.60 26.56 -8.54
CA SER A 666 -24.82 27.72 -7.66
C SER A 666 -26.21 28.35 -7.85
N VAL A 667 -26.73 28.37 -9.08
CA VAL A 667 -28.09 28.84 -9.38
C VAL A 667 -29.13 27.87 -8.82
N LEU A 668 -28.92 26.56 -9.03
CA LEU A 668 -29.79 25.51 -8.50
C LEU A 668 -29.91 25.57 -6.97
N CYS A 669 -28.77 25.69 -6.28
CA CYS A 669 -28.69 25.67 -4.81
C CYS A 669 -29.33 26.88 -4.14
N LYS A 670 -29.53 27.99 -4.87
CA LYS A 670 -30.25 29.17 -4.35
C LYS A 670 -31.76 28.96 -4.25
N HIS A 671 -32.29 27.97 -4.96
CA HIS A 671 -33.74 27.77 -4.96
C HIS A 671 -34.21 27.25 -3.58
N PRO A 672 -35.26 27.85 -2.98
CA PRO A 672 -35.75 27.46 -1.66
C PRO A 672 -36.05 25.97 -1.53
N ASP A 673 -36.76 25.36 -2.50
CA ASP A 673 -37.10 23.92 -2.45
C ASP A 673 -35.90 22.97 -2.62
N VAL A 674 -34.79 23.47 -3.15
CA VAL A 674 -33.54 22.70 -3.31
C VAL A 674 -32.71 22.80 -2.03
N SER A 675 -32.61 24.00 -1.45
CA SER A 675 -31.90 24.25 -0.19
C SER A 675 -32.69 23.80 1.05
N ALA A 676 -34.00 23.56 0.91
CA ALA A 676 -34.86 23.07 1.96
C ALA A 676 -34.35 21.74 2.52
N GLY A 677 -34.00 21.72 3.81
CA GLY A 677 -33.43 20.55 4.48
C GLY A 677 -31.94 20.33 4.21
N GLY A 678 -31.21 21.37 3.77
CA GLY A 678 -29.75 21.40 3.72
C GLY A 678 -29.14 20.77 2.47
N ILE A 679 -27.99 21.32 2.07
CA ILE A 679 -27.19 20.88 0.92
C ILE A 679 -25.86 20.30 1.38
N LEU A 680 -25.55 19.08 0.94
CA LEU A 680 -24.23 18.48 1.12
C LEU A 680 -23.48 18.47 -0.22
N LEU A 681 -22.31 19.10 -0.23
CA LEU A 681 -21.39 19.12 -1.37
C LEU A 681 -20.25 18.13 -1.11
N LEU A 682 -20.07 17.16 -2.00
CA LEU A 682 -19.06 16.11 -1.87
C LEU A 682 -18.14 16.07 -3.08
N ALA A 683 -16.86 15.90 -2.84
CA ALA A 683 -15.89 15.61 -3.89
C ALA A 683 -14.88 14.54 -3.44
N PRO A 684 -14.26 13.79 -4.36
CA PRO A 684 -13.21 12.84 -4.02
C PRO A 684 -11.93 13.55 -3.53
N THR A 685 -11.64 14.76 -4.01
CA THR A 685 -10.41 15.50 -3.67
C THR A 685 -10.67 16.79 -2.90
N GLY A 686 -9.70 17.18 -2.05
CA GLY A 686 -9.78 18.42 -1.29
C GLY A 686 -9.82 19.68 -2.17
N LYS A 687 -9.14 19.67 -3.32
CA LYS A 687 -9.12 20.79 -4.27
C LYS A 687 -10.50 21.02 -4.91
N ALA A 688 -11.16 19.95 -5.35
CA ALA A 688 -12.51 20.02 -5.92
C ALA A 688 -13.54 20.45 -4.87
N ARG A 689 -13.44 19.93 -3.64
CA ARG A 689 -14.26 20.34 -2.49
C ARG A 689 -14.19 21.85 -2.24
N VAL A 690 -12.99 22.40 -2.08
CA VAL A 690 -12.76 23.85 -1.84
C VAL A 690 -13.33 24.70 -2.97
N ARG A 691 -13.18 24.25 -4.23
CA ARG A 691 -13.69 24.98 -5.39
C ARG A 691 -15.20 25.06 -5.39
N MET A 692 -15.91 23.96 -5.14
CA MET A 692 -17.37 23.97 -5.05
C MET A 692 -17.86 24.85 -3.90
N GLU A 693 -17.25 24.71 -2.72
CA GLU A 693 -17.56 25.51 -1.52
C GLU A 693 -17.41 27.00 -1.81
N SER A 694 -16.32 27.41 -2.47
CA SER A 694 -16.09 28.81 -2.84
C SER A 694 -17.12 29.34 -3.82
N VAL A 695 -17.47 28.58 -4.87
CA VAL A 695 -18.40 29.05 -5.91
C VAL A 695 -19.84 29.09 -5.41
N ILE A 696 -20.29 28.05 -4.69
CA ILE A 696 -21.67 27.96 -4.21
C ILE A 696 -21.87 28.84 -2.96
N GLY A 697 -20.91 28.85 -2.04
CA GLY A 697 -20.94 29.70 -0.85
C GLY A 697 -20.82 31.18 -1.19
N GLY A 698 -19.96 31.54 -2.15
CA GLY A 698 -19.86 32.90 -2.67
C GLY A 698 -21.15 33.38 -3.34
N ALA A 699 -22.07 32.48 -3.69
CA ALA A 699 -23.36 32.81 -4.25
C ALA A 699 -24.42 33.15 -3.18
N GLY A 700 -24.12 33.02 -1.88
CA GLY A 700 -25.03 33.36 -0.78
C GLY A 700 -25.93 32.21 -0.31
N VAL A 701 -25.50 30.96 -0.50
CA VAL A 701 -26.20 29.77 0.01
C VAL A 701 -25.72 29.49 1.44
N GLU A 702 -26.60 29.62 2.44
CA GLU A 702 -26.22 29.55 3.87
C GLU A 702 -26.30 28.13 4.47
N ASN A 703 -27.31 27.33 4.09
CA ASN A 703 -27.53 25.99 4.65
C ASN A 703 -26.84 24.90 3.83
N MET A 704 -25.50 24.94 3.80
CA MET A 704 -24.69 23.95 3.09
C MET A 704 -23.45 23.51 3.90
N GLU A 705 -23.00 22.29 3.66
CA GLU A 705 -21.72 21.77 4.14
C GLU A 705 -20.94 21.14 2.98
N ALA A 706 -19.62 21.36 2.92
CA ALA A 706 -18.75 20.82 1.89
C ALA A 706 -17.66 19.90 2.47
N MET A 707 -17.67 18.63 2.08
CA MET A 707 -16.72 17.62 2.56
C MET A 707 -16.08 16.85 1.41
N THR A 708 -14.96 16.18 1.70
CA THR A 708 -14.57 15.07 0.85
C THR A 708 -15.48 13.87 1.10
N ILE A 709 -15.62 12.98 0.12
CA ILE A 709 -16.38 11.73 0.29
C ILE A 709 -15.83 10.93 1.47
N ALA A 710 -14.51 10.83 1.60
CA ALA A 710 -13.85 10.15 2.71
C ALA A 710 -14.19 10.77 4.08
N GLN A 711 -14.21 12.12 4.18
CA GLN A 711 -14.61 12.81 5.41
C GLN A 711 -16.05 12.50 5.81
N PHE A 712 -16.98 12.53 4.85
CA PHE A 712 -18.38 12.22 5.09
C PHE A 712 -18.56 10.76 5.52
N LEU A 713 -17.97 9.81 4.77
CA LEU A 713 -18.08 8.38 5.06
C LEU A 713 -17.35 7.96 6.34
N SER A 714 -16.32 8.70 6.77
CA SER A 714 -15.70 8.50 8.08
C SER A 714 -16.70 8.77 9.21
N ARG A 715 -17.51 9.84 9.09
CA ARG A 715 -18.53 10.20 10.10
C ARG A 715 -19.65 9.16 10.19
N THR A 716 -19.88 8.40 9.12
CA THR A 716 -20.92 7.35 9.06
C THR A 716 -20.34 5.95 9.24
N GLY A 717 -19.07 5.82 9.65
CA GLY A 717 -18.41 4.53 9.87
C GLY A 717 -18.15 3.69 8.62
N ARG A 718 -18.35 4.25 7.42
CA ARG A 718 -18.26 3.57 6.11
C ARG A 718 -16.93 3.79 5.37
N TYR A 719 -16.00 4.50 6.00
CA TYR A 719 -14.62 4.65 5.52
C TYR A 719 -13.63 4.34 6.64
N GLU A 720 -12.73 3.40 6.38
CA GLU A 720 -11.67 2.97 7.28
C GLU A 720 -10.38 3.73 6.90
N GLY A 721 -10.18 4.90 7.52
CA GLY A 721 -9.11 5.82 7.10
C GLY A 721 -7.69 5.25 7.17
N TYR A 722 -7.41 4.32 8.09
CA TYR A 722 -6.09 3.67 8.17
C TYR A 722 -5.86 2.68 7.01
N LEU A 723 -6.90 2.00 6.54
CA LEU A 723 -6.85 1.03 5.44
C LEU A 723 -7.16 1.65 4.09
N GLY A 724 -7.64 2.89 4.06
CA GLY A 724 -8.10 3.56 2.84
C GLY A 724 -9.32 2.88 2.20
N ARG A 725 -10.05 2.06 2.96
CA ARG A 725 -11.10 1.17 2.45
C ARG A 725 -12.50 1.73 2.68
N TYR A 726 -13.38 1.50 1.71
CA TYR A 726 -14.81 1.79 1.81
C TYR A 726 -15.57 0.51 2.11
N ARG A 727 -16.56 0.57 3.00
CA ARG A 727 -17.33 -0.61 3.42
C ARG A 727 -18.82 -0.33 3.48
N LEU A 728 -19.59 -1.39 3.22
CA LEU A 728 -21.01 -1.43 3.46
C LEU A 728 -21.25 -1.91 4.89
N LEU A 729 -22.10 -1.22 5.63
CA LEU A 729 -22.49 -1.61 6.99
C LEU A 729 -23.88 -2.24 7.05
N GLY A 730 -24.71 -2.04 6.02
CA GLY A 730 -26.12 -2.43 6.03
C GLY A 730 -27.00 -1.58 6.96
N GLU A 731 -26.42 -0.61 7.68
CA GLU A 731 -27.12 0.25 8.63
C GLU A 731 -28.05 1.27 7.93
N ASP A 732 -29.11 1.69 8.64
CA ASP A 732 -30.14 2.60 8.13
C ASP A 732 -30.02 4.00 8.72
N ASP A 733 -28.85 4.61 8.53
CA ASP A 733 -28.62 5.99 8.98
C ASP A 733 -29.26 6.97 8.01
N LYS A 734 -30.03 7.90 8.56
CA LYS A 734 -30.58 9.01 7.78
C LYS A 734 -29.48 10.06 7.58
N CYS A 735 -29.29 10.48 6.33
CA CYS A 735 -28.51 11.66 6.02
C CYS A 735 -29.26 12.91 6.50
N ASP A 736 -28.56 13.81 7.18
CA ASP A 736 -29.12 15.08 7.67
C ASP A 736 -29.49 16.06 6.55
N TYR A 737 -29.02 15.78 5.33
CA TYR A 737 -29.19 16.62 4.15
C TYR A 737 -30.23 16.06 3.18
N ARG A 738 -31.03 16.95 2.58
CA ARG A 738 -32.04 16.55 1.57
C ARG A 738 -31.53 16.67 0.14
N THR A 739 -30.56 17.54 -0.12
CA THR A 739 -29.92 17.68 -1.43
C THR A 739 -28.45 17.35 -1.31
N VAL A 740 -27.97 16.44 -2.14
CA VAL A 740 -26.57 16.00 -2.16
C VAL A 740 -26.03 16.14 -3.57
N ILE A 741 -24.92 16.85 -3.70
CA ILE A 741 -24.22 17.07 -4.96
C ILE A 741 -22.84 16.46 -4.83
N VAL A 742 -22.49 15.58 -5.76
CA VAL A 742 -21.17 14.95 -5.81
C VAL A 742 -20.47 15.39 -7.09
N ASP A 743 -19.33 16.05 -6.98
CA ASP A 743 -18.53 16.51 -8.12
C ASP A 743 -17.30 15.62 -8.34
N GLU A 744 -16.78 15.67 -9.57
CA GLU A 744 -15.73 14.78 -10.07
C GLU A 744 -16.09 13.28 -9.90
N CYS A 745 -17.34 12.90 -10.20
CA CYS A 745 -17.83 11.53 -10.12
C CYS A 745 -17.07 10.53 -11.03
N SER A 746 -16.35 11.00 -12.05
CA SER A 746 -15.47 10.18 -12.89
C SER A 746 -14.38 9.45 -12.09
N MET A 747 -14.02 9.95 -10.91
CA MET A 747 -12.98 9.37 -10.04
C MET A 747 -13.51 8.31 -9.05
N LEU A 748 -14.83 8.09 -8.97
CA LEU A 748 -15.43 7.24 -7.95
C LEU A 748 -15.38 5.76 -8.37
N THR A 749 -14.78 4.92 -7.54
CA THR A 749 -14.86 3.45 -7.66
C THR A 749 -16.26 2.95 -7.26
N GLU A 750 -16.57 1.69 -7.57
CA GLU A 750 -17.84 1.08 -7.17
C GLU A 750 -18.04 1.09 -5.65
N GLU A 751 -17.03 0.71 -4.88
CA GLU A 751 -17.12 0.68 -3.40
C GLU A 751 -17.37 2.06 -2.82
N MET A 752 -16.74 3.11 -3.37
CA MET A 752 -17.00 4.50 -3.00
C MET A 752 -18.46 4.90 -3.25
N MET A 753 -18.98 4.63 -4.45
CA MET A 753 -20.33 5.01 -4.83
C MET A 753 -21.39 4.23 -4.06
N ALA A 754 -21.18 2.93 -3.82
CA ALA A 754 -22.10 2.10 -3.06
C ALA A 754 -22.15 2.50 -1.58
N SER A 755 -20.99 2.71 -0.94
CA SER A 755 -20.90 3.17 0.45
C SER A 755 -21.54 4.55 0.62
N LEU A 756 -21.36 5.43 -0.38
CA LEU A 756 -22.06 6.70 -0.46
C LEU A 756 -23.58 6.48 -0.54
N PHE A 757 -24.08 5.69 -1.48
CA PHE A 757 -25.52 5.48 -1.64
C PHE A 757 -26.18 4.88 -0.40
N GLU A 758 -25.50 3.98 0.29
CA GLU A 758 -25.96 3.42 1.57
C GLU A 758 -26.13 4.51 2.64
N ALA A 759 -25.20 5.47 2.70
CA ALA A 759 -25.24 6.61 3.62
C ALA A 759 -26.26 7.72 3.22
N MET A 760 -26.92 7.62 2.06
CA MET A 760 -27.81 8.66 1.52
C MET A 760 -29.30 8.35 1.69
N LYS A 761 -29.67 7.59 2.73
CA LYS A 761 -31.08 7.38 3.06
C LYS A 761 -31.69 8.71 3.55
N GLY A 762 -32.93 8.99 3.13
CA GLY A 762 -33.61 10.26 3.41
C GLY A 762 -33.29 11.41 2.44
N VAL A 763 -32.25 11.30 1.61
CA VAL A 763 -31.92 12.28 0.58
C VAL A 763 -33.04 12.36 -0.45
N HIS A 764 -33.49 13.57 -0.76
CA HIS A 764 -34.51 13.86 -1.77
C HIS A 764 -33.91 13.97 -3.17
N ARG A 765 -32.77 14.67 -3.30
CA ARG A 765 -32.07 14.89 -4.57
C ARG A 765 -30.62 14.47 -4.46
N LEU A 766 -30.20 13.61 -5.37
CA LEU A 766 -28.81 13.18 -5.51
C LEU A 766 -28.34 13.57 -6.92
N ILE A 767 -27.33 14.42 -7.01
CA ILE A 767 -26.82 14.96 -8.28
C ILE A 767 -25.37 14.51 -8.42
N LEU A 768 -25.09 13.68 -9.43
CA LEU A 768 -23.77 13.17 -9.75
C LEU A 768 -23.18 14.01 -10.89
N VAL A 769 -22.08 14.69 -10.64
CA VAL A 769 -21.50 15.69 -11.53
C VAL A 769 -20.12 15.23 -11.96
N GLY A 770 -19.82 15.33 -13.25
CA GLY A 770 -18.51 14.95 -13.75
C GLY A 770 -18.39 14.99 -15.26
N ASP A 771 -17.29 14.44 -15.74
CA ASP A 771 -17.05 14.24 -17.16
C ASP A 771 -16.51 12.83 -17.37
N HIS A 772 -17.30 11.98 -18.03
CA HIS A 772 -16.95 10.58 -18.26
C HIS A 772 -15.79 10.38 -19.25
N ARG A 773 -15.32 11.47 -19.87
CA ARG A 773 -14.17 11.50 -20.78
C ARG A 773 -12.85 11.76 -20.05
N GLN A 774 -12.90 12.07 -18.75
CA GLN A 774 -11.71 12.12 -17.91
C GLN A 774 -11.17 10.70 -17.63
N LEU A 775 -9.99 10.63 -17.01
CA LEU A 775 -9.39 9.37 -16.57
C LEU A 775 -10.38 8.57 -15.70
N PRO A 776 -10.41 7.23 -15.84
CA PRO A 776 -11.23 6.36 -15.02
C PRO A 776 -10.79 6.37 -13.54
N PRO A 777 -11.62 5.82 -12.63
CA PRO A 777 -11.24 5.66 -11.23
C PRO A 777 -9.96 4.85 -11.06
N ILE A 778 -9.18 5.18 -10.03
CA ILE A 778 -8.08 4.32 -9.56
C ILE A 778 -8.69 3.29 -8.60
N GLY A 779 -8.85 2.06 -9.09
CA GLY A 779 -9.49 0.95 -8.37
C GLY A 779 -10.74 0.41 -9.10
N ALA A 780 -11.46 -0.49 -8.45
CA ALA A 780 -12.46 -1.33 -9.10
C ALA A 780 -13.67 -0.55 -9.71
N GLY A 781 -13.87 -0.76 -11.01
CA GLY A 781 -15.07 -0.40 -11.76
C GLY A 781 -15.20 1.08 -12.16
N ARG A 782 -16.26 1.38 -12.89
CA ARG A 782 -16.52 2.71 -13.50
C ARG A 782 -17.97 3.17 -13.33
N PRO A 783 -18.50 3.17 -12.09
CA PRO A 783 -19.93 3.28 -11.83
C PRO A 783 -20.58 4.56 -12.34
N PHE A 784 -19.84 5.67 -12.45
CA PHE A 784 -20.38 6.91 -13.03
C PHE A 784 -20.70 6.77 -14.51
N LEU A 785 -19.80 6.15 -15.30
CA LEU A 785 -20.04 5.89 -16.72
C LEU A 785 -21.23 4.95 -16.90
N ASP A 786 -21.30 3.88 -16.10
CA ASP A 786 -22.38 2.91 -16.20
C ASP A 786 -23.74 3.53 -15.77
N THR A 787 -23.73 4.43 -14.78
CA THR A 787 -24.92 5.22 -14.39
C THR A 787 -25.36 6.18 -15.50
N ILE A 788 -24.42 6.81 -16.18
CA ILE A 788 -24.70 7.65 -17.36
C ILE A 788 -25.38 6.82 -18.44
N GLN A 789 -24.86 5.63 -18.75
CA GLN A 789 -25.43 4.74 -19.76
C GLN A 789 -26.84 4.28 -19.40
N GLU A 790 -27.10 3.94 -18.13
CA GLU A 790 -28.43 3.51 -17.66
C GLU A 790 -29.48 4.65 -17.72
N LEU A 791 -29.06 5.92 -17.54
CA LEU A 791 -29.96 7.09 -17.54
C LEU A 791 -30.07 7.79 -18.91
N LYS A 792 -29.16 7.48 -19.85
CA LYS A 792 -29.13 8.12 -21.17
C LYS A 792 -30.37 7.74 -21.99
N PRO A 793 -31.15 8.72 -22.51
CA PRO A 793 -32.23 8.45 -23.46
C PRO A 793 -31.71 7.92 -24.81
N ASP A 794 -32.43 6.99 -25.44
CA ASP A 794 -32.07 6.40 -26.73
C ASP A 794 -32.00 7.44 -27.87
N ASP A 795 -32.79 8.51 -27.79
CA ASP A 795 -32.94 9.56 -28.80
C ASP A 795 -32.20 10.86 -28.44
N LEU A 796 -31.28 10.83 -27.47
CA LEU A 796 -30.60 12.01 -26.95
C LEU A 796 -29.91 12.84 -28.04
N GLU A 797 -29.29 12.18 -29.02
CA GLU A 797 -28.50 12.86 -30.06
C GLU A 797 -29.37 13.63 -31.07
N GLN A 798 -30.69 13.39 -31.07
CA GLN A 798 -31.63 14.01 -32.01
C GLN A 798 -32.23 15.32 -31.48
N HIS A 799 -31.96 15.67 -30.22
CA HIS A 799 -32.63 16.78 -29.53
C HIS A 799 -31.64 17.75 -28.85
N PHE A 800 -32.04 19.03 -28.81
CA PHE A 800 -31.35 20.07 -28.03
C PHE A 800 -32.38 20.90 -27.25
N PRO A 801 -32.19 21.14 -25.94
CA PRO A 801 -31.09 20.71 -25.07
C PRO A 801 -30.97 19.19 -24.83
N ARG A 802 -29.76 18.70 -24.51
CA ARG A 802 -29.49 17.27 -24.22
C ARG A 802 -29.91 16.91 -22.79
N VAL A 803 -31.21 16.81 -22.57
CA VAL A 803 -31.82 16.58 -21.25
C VAL A 803 -32.85 15.45 -21.36
N GLY A 804 -32.84 14.56 -20.38
CA GLY A 804 -33.80 13.47 -20.24
C GLY A 804 -34.07 13.17 -18.76
N THR A 805 -34.91 12.19 -18.46
CA THR A 805 -35.24 11.87 -17.06
C THR A 805 -34.00 11.38 -16.30
N GLY A 806 -33.55 12.18 -15.33
CA GLY A 806 -32.33 11.92 -14.57
C GLY A 806 -31.04 12.19 -15.34
N PHE A 807 -31.10 12.77 -16.54
CA PHE A 807 -29.93 12.96 -17.40
C PHE A 807 -29.83 14.41 -17.89
N ALA A 808 -28.65 15.00 -17.75
CA ALA A 808 -28.33 16.29 -18.33
C ALA A 808 -26.87 16.34 -18.82
N GLU A 809 -26.67 16.78 -20.07
CA GLU A 809 -25.35 17.07 -20.63
C GLU A 809 -25.26 18.54 -21.05
N LEU A 810 -24.24 19.25 -20.57
CA LEU A 810 -23.84 20.56 -21.08
C LEU A 810 -22.87 20.37 -22.25
N THR A 811 -23.25 20.87 -23.41
CA THR A 811 -22.47 20.73 -24.65
C THR A 811 -21.71 22.00 -25.04
N ILE A 812 -22.08 23.15 -24.46
CA ILE A 812 -21.51 24.45 -24.86
C ILE A 812 -20.46 24.93 -23.86
N THR A 813 -19.20 25.04 -24.30
CA THR A 813 -18.06 25.54 -23.50
C THR A 813 -17.98 27.07 -23.55
N ARG A 814 -17.88 27.72 -22.38
CA ARG A 814 -17.73 29.18 -22.22
C ARG A 814 -16.90 29.48 -20.96
N ARG A 815 -15.59 29.66 -21.11
CA ARG A 815 -14.70 30.16 -20.05
C ARG A 815 -14.21 31.55 -20.43
N GLN A 816 -14.98 32.57 -20.03
CA GLN A 816 -14.76 34.00 -20.34
C GLN A 816 -14.90 34.33 -21.84
N GLY A 817 -15.40 35.53 -22.17
CA GLY A 817 -15.96 35.85 -23.48
C GLY A 817 -14.97 35.84 -24.66
N GLY A 818 -15.51 35.57 -25.86
CA GLY A 818 -15.07 36.20 -27.11
C GLY A 818 -14.06 35.50 -28.01
N THR A 819 -13.26 34.53 -27.57
CA THR A 819 -12.23 33.91 -28.44
C THR A 819 -12.23 32.38 -28.38
N LYS A 820 -12.28 31.73 -29.56
CA LYS A 820 -11.93 30.30 -29.69
C LYS A 820 -10.51 30.12 -29.14
N ARG A 821 -10.38 29.42 -28.01
CA ARG A 821 -9.05 29.09 -27.45
C ARG A 821 -8.59 27.74 -27.98
N ASP A 822 -7.34 27.67 -28.39
CA ASP A 822 -6.77 26.46 -28.99
C ASP A 822 -6.59 25.33 -27.96
N ASP A 823 -6.49 25.63 -26.67
CA ASP A 823 -6.37 24.62 -25.62
C ASP A 823 -7.68 23.85 -25.41
N LEU A 824 -8.82 24.54 -25.49
CA LEU A 824 -10.13 23.92 -25.48
C LEU A 824 -10.39 23.13 -26.77
N LEU A 825 -9.91 23.65 -27.89
CA LEU A 825 -10.01 22.97 -29.18
C LEU A 825 -9.18 21.67 -29.17
N LEU A 826 -7.95 21.73 -28.68
CA LEU A 826 -7.08 20.56 -28.49
C LEU A 826 -7.72 19.56 -27.53
N ALA A 827 -8.29 20.01 -26.41
CA ALA A 827 -8.96 19.13 -25.45
C ALA A 827 -10.17 18.39 -26.07
N GLN A 828 -10.90 19.00 -27.02
CA GLN A 828 -12.03 18.35 -27.70
C GLN A 828 -11.59 17.14 -28.53
N TRP A 829 -10.40 17.18 -29.14
CA TRP A 829 -9.84 16.06 -29.92
C TRP A 829 -9.60 14.81 -29.07
N PHE A 830 -9.33 14.98 -27.77
CA PHE A 830 -9.15 13.87 -26.83
C PHE A 830 -10.41 13.58 -26.00
N GLY A 831 -11.45 14.40 -26.13
CA GLY A 831 -12.71 14.26 -25.41
C GLY A 831 -13.74 13.34 -26.09
N GLY A 832 -13.41 12.73 -27.24
CA GLY A 832 -14.33 11.80 -27.93
C GLY A 832 -15.65 12.42 -28.42
N ALA A 833 -15.73 13.75 -28.51
CA ALA A 833 -16.83 14.44 -29.17
C ALA A 833 -16.59 14.47 -30.68
N GLU A 834 -17.67 14.54 -31.48
CA GLU A 834 -17.55 14.72 -32.92
C GLU A 834 -16.90 16.08 -33.21
N VAL A 835 -15.71 16.07 -33.80
CA VAL A 835 -14.94 17.28 -34.09
C VAL A 835 -15.45 17.87 -35.42
N PRO A 836 -15.97 19.12 -35.44
CA PRO A 836 -16.45 19.74 -36.67
C PRO A 836 -15.38 19.84 -37.77
N PRO A 837 -15.76 19.82 -39.06
CA PRO A 837 -14.82 19.99 -40.16
C PRO A 837 -14.01 21.30 -40.04
N GLY A 838 -12.68 21.23 -40.20
CA GLY A 838 -11.77 22.38 -40.16
C GLY A 838 -11.23 22.74 -38.77
N GLU A 839 -11.57 21.99 -37.73
CA GLU A 839 -11.03 22.15 -36.36
C GLU A 839 -9.70 21.38 -36.16
N ASP A 840 -9.19 20.71 -37.20
CA ASP A 840 -7.83 20.14 -37.30
C ASP A 840 -6.75 21.22 -37.42
N VAL A 841 -7.14 22.46 -37.72
CA VAL A 841 -6.31 23.67 -37.69
C VAL A 841 -5.62 23.92 -36.33
N VAL A 842 -6.06 23.24 -35.26
CA VAL A 842 -5.33 23.27 -33.97
C VAL A 842 -3.96 22.57 -34.08
N PHE A 843 -3.84 21.55 -34.93
CA PHE A 843 -2.57 20.85 -35.18
C PHE A 843 -1.64 21.61 -36.14
N ASP A 844 -2.11 22.69 -36.78
CA ASP A 844 -1.21 23.62 -37.47
C ASP A 844 -0.28 24.35 -36.50
N ILE A 845 -0.63 24.40 -35.20
CA ILE A 845 0.26 24.86 -34.13
C ILE A 845 1.44 23.89 -33.95
N LEU A 846 1.18 22.58 -34.04
CA LEU A 846 2.20 21.52 -33.97
C LEU A 846 3.22 21.64 -35.10
N SER A 847 2.77 21.99 -36.31
CA SER A 847 3.63 22.16 -37.48
C SER A 847 4.21 23.59 -37.62
N GLY A 848 3.95 24.48 -36.65
CA GLY A 848 4.43 25.87 -36.67
C GLY A 848 3.76 26.78 -37.71
N LYS A 849 2.73 26.30 -38.42
CA LYS A 849 1.98 27.07 -39.42
C LYS A 849 1.05 28.11 -38.81
N ARG A 850 0.72 27.97 -37.52
CA ARG A 850 -0.17 28.87 -36.77
C ARG A 850 0.35 29.06 -35.35
N ALA A 851 0.38 30.30 -34.85
CA ALA A 851 0.71 30.60 -33.46
C ALA A 851 -0.54 30.53 -32.56
N SER A 852 -0.35 30.23 -31.27
CA SER A 852 -1.42 30.23 -30.26
C SER A 852 -0.94 30.86 -28.96
N ASP A 853 -1.82 31.63 -28.33
CA ASP A 853 -1.57 32.25 -27.02
C ASP A 853 -1.88 31.29 -25.85
N THR A 854 -2.51 30.15 -26.14
CA THR A 854 -3.02 29.21 -25.11
C THR A 854 -2.41 27.82 -25.18
N VAL A 855 -1.82 27.45 -26.31
CA VAL A 855 -1.18 26.14 -26.54
C VAL A 855 0.18 26.35 -27.18
N ARG A 856 1.19 25.67 -26.64
CA ARG A 856 2.52 25.60 -27.25
C ARG A 856 2.90 24.13 -27.34
N PHE A 857 3.17 23.67 -28.56
CA PHE A 857 3.80 22.37 -28.76
C PHE A 857 5.30 22.56 -28.78
N VAL A 858 5.99 21.79 -27.95
CA VAL A 858 7.43 21.86 -27.83
C VAL A 858 7.93 20.44 -27.98
N PRO A 859 8.65 20.10 -29.05
CA PRO A 859 9.31 18.81 -29.15
C PRO A 859 10.54 18.79 -28.25
N TRP A 860 10.82 17.63 -27.66
CA TRP A 860 12.08 17.33 -26.98
C TRP A 860 12.47 15.91 -27.34
N GLU A 861 13.76 15.68 -27.53
CA GLU A 861 14.35 14.35 -27.75
C GLU A 861 15.11 13.86 -26.52
N THR A 862 15.46 14.78 -25.62
CA THR A 862 16.22 14.46 -24.40
C THR A 862 15.61 15.11 -23.16
N VAL A 863 15.92 14.56 -21.98
CA VAL A 863 15.51 15.14 -20.69
C VAL A 863 16.09 16.56 -20.52
N ASP A 864 17.34 16.77 -20.95
CA ASP A 864 18.01 18.07 -20.89
C ASP A 864 17.34 19.14 -21.79
N GLU A 865 16.77 18.72 -22.91
CA GLU A 865 15.94 19.60 -23.74
C GLU A 865 14.64 19.94 -23.02
N LEU A 866 13.93 18.95 -22.49
CA LEU A 866 12.68 19.16 -21.75
C LEU A 866 12.88 20.12 -20.56
N GLU A 867 13.94 19.95 -19.77
CA GLU A 867 14.26 20.83 -18.64
C GLU A 867 14.48 22.29 -19.07
N LYS A 868 15.08 22.53 -20.23
CA LYS A 868 15.26 23.90 -20.74
C LYS A 868 13.96 24.51 -21.26
N LEU A 869 12.95 23.68 -21.54
CA LEU A 869 11.69 24.06 -22.15
C LEU A 869 10.56 24.30 -21.14
N LEU A 870 10.63 23.62 -19.99
CA LEU A 870 9.82 23.82 -18.79
C LEU A 870 10.24 25.09 -18.05
#